data_AF-A0A402DJR8-F1
#
_entry.id   AF-A0A402DJR8-F1
#
_cell.length_a   1.000
_cell.length_b   1.000
_cell.length_c   1.000
_cell.angle_alpha   90.00
_cell.angle_beta   90.00
_cell.angle_gamma   90.00
#
_symmetry.space_group_name_H-M   'P 1'
#
loop_
_entity.id
_entity.type
_entity.pdbx_description
1 polymer ?
#
loop_
_entity_poly.entity_id
_entity_poly.type
_entity_poly.pdbx_seq_one_letter_code
_entity_poly.pdbx_strand_id
1 'polypeptide(L)'
;MKAAAVIEQYKNGRRDFRGESLRGGNFRGADLTGADFSGCDIRGANFSRANLTGVKFTWAKAGLPKRWVVILLEFALALIVISSFFSAFGGYMVGLIFYSNPENQVTGWFTLIFLICFCAVTWRKNILAGVGAFAVALALALAGALAGASALAGAVAVAGAVALAVAFAFAVALAVAFAFAGAVAVAVAGAVAGVVAVAVALTLFFCWLGWLTLKQEHRDPWLRKIVIAFAAIGGTSFFQANLTATDFTGATLKSTNFNQAILNKTIFKQAIKLELARPGNTLLANPQIREFLIDSRTGSGKDFAQDDLRGAYLEGANLQAANLRLANISEASLQYANLAGANLTEVNAVNADLRHATLTGACVENWNIDATTQLDEVDCQYIYLLNGQKERRPSSGEFQPGEFTKLFAEMFDTVDLIFRNGVDWKAFIAALKEVQVQNEDTPLQVQSIANKGDGVIVVKVHVPPDTDKEKIHQEFNQNYQLQLAAIEAQYKAQLTAKETEIAIYRQQSVDMMEITKTLANRPIHVEAKAMSHSNDSSPNITIRDINNSAVNFGEIIGDVTNTINQIAADASPENAQLKALLQELTQAIEIDSHLDAEEKAEAANQVKKIAQASQNPDDAGLQKKAQRAVNFLETIAKALEPASKLAQACQKALPIILGILGF
;
A
#
# COMPACT_ATOMS: atom_id res chain seq x y z
N MET A 1 25.58 -39.84 8.30
CA MET A 1 26.31 -39.59 7.04
C MET A 1 27.29 -38.41 7.14
N LYS A 2 28.39 -38.38 6.36
CA LYS A 2 29.23 -37.17 6.20
C LYS A 2 28.56 -36.18 5.24
N ALA A 3 28.74 -34.87 5.45
CA ALA A 3 28.11 -33.84 4.61
C ALA A 3 28.48 -33.95 3.12
N ALA A 4 29.74 -34.25 2.80
CA ALA A 4 30.18 -34.43 1.41
C ALA A 4 29.40 -35.55 0.69
N ALA A 5 29.15 -36.67 1.37
CA ALA A 5 28.39 -37.78 0.81
C ALA A 5 26.90 -37.42 0.60
N VAL A 6 26.31 -36.63 1.49
CA VAL A 6 24.93 -36.12 1.29
C VAL A 6 24.87 -35.23 0.06
N ILE A 7 25.82 -34.30 -0.10
CA ILE A 7 25.87 -33.39 -1.26
C ILE A 7 26.09 -34.16 -2.56
N GLU A 8 26.97 -35.17 -2.55
CA GLU A 8 27.21 -36.03 -3.71
C GLU A 8 25.97 -36.84 -4.09
N GLN A 9 25.32 -37.49 -3.11
CA GLN A 9 24.08 -38.22 -3.35
C GLN A 9 22.94 -37.30 -3.81
N TYR A 10 22.88 -36.07 -3.30
CA TYR A 10 21.92 -35.06 -3.76
C TYR A 10 22.15 -34.70 -5.24
N LYS A 11 23.41 -34.50 -5.64
CA LYS A 11 23.77 -34.29 -7.05
C LYS A 11 23.39 -35.49 -7.92
N ASN A 12 23.48 -36.69 -7.38
CA ASN A 12 23.06 -37.93 -8.04
C ASN A 12 21.54 -38.17 -8.00
N GLY A 13 20.74 -37.16 -7.61
CA GLY A 13 19.27 -37.21 -7.66
C GLY A 13 18.59 -37.69 -6.38
N ARG A 14 19.33 -38.12 -5.35
CA ARG A 14 18.73 -38.50 -4.07
C ARG A 14 18.15 -37.26 -3.37
N ARG A 15 16.94 -37.38 -2.82
CA ARG A 15 16.32 -36.32 -2.00
C ARG A 15 15.97 -36.78 -0.58
N ASP A 16 15.80 -38.07 -0.35
CA ASP A 16 15.46 -38.64 0.95
C ASP A 16 16.70 -38.96 1.80
N PHE A 17 16.90 -38.21 2.89
CA PHE A 17 17.98 -38.40 3.86
C PHE A 17 17.43 -38.62 5.28
N ARG A 18 16.18 -39.06 5.42
CA ARG A 18 15.48 -39.13 6.71
C ARG A 18 16.22 -39.99 7.75
N GLY A 19 16.16 -39.55 9.01
CA GLY A 19 16.74 -40.26 10.15
C GLY A 19 18.27 -40.28 10.23
N GLU A 20 18.97 -39.73 9.24
CA GLU A 20 20.43 -39.70 9.21
C GLU A 20 21.02 -38.80 10.30
N SER A 21 22.19 -39.18 10.80
CA SER A 21 22.98 -38.29 11.65
C SER A 21 23.89 -37.41 10.79
N LEU A 22 23.63 -36.10 10.79
CA LEU A 22 24.37 -35.09 10.04
C LEU A 22 25.14 -34.13 10.96
N ARG A 23 25.41 -34.57 12.19
CA ARG A 23 26.00 -33.76 13.25
C ARG A 23 27.34 -33.17 12.84
N GLY A 24 27.49 -31.86 13.00
CA GLY A 24 28.72 -31.17 12.61
C GLY A 24 28.98 -31.12 11.10
N GLY A 25 28.03 -31.54 10.27
CA GLY A 25 28.17 -31.53 8.82
C GLY A 25 28.28 -30.10 8.28
N ASN A 26 29.16 -29.87 7.31
CA ASN A 26 29.30 -28.58 6.65
C ASN A 26 28.56 -28.59 5.30
N PHE A 27 27.46 -27.85 5.24
CA PHE A 27 26.59 -27.64 4.08
C PHE A 27 26.59 -26.17 3.65
N ARG A 28 27.61 -25.40 4.05
CA ARG A 28 27.67 -23.97 3.78
C ARG A 28 27.62 -23.71 2.28
N GLY A 29 26.66 -22.90 1.84
CA GLY A 29 26.48 -22.56 0.43
C GLY A 29 25.97 -23.71 -0.46
N ALA A 30 25.58 -24.85 0.12
CA ALA A 30 25.05 -25.96 -0.67
C ALA A 30 23.63 -25.64 -1.15
N ASP A 31 23.28 -26.08 -2.35
CA ASP A 31 21.90 -26.16 -2.79
C ASP A 31 21.34 -27.55 -2.46
N LEU A 32 20.34 -27.58 -1.60
CA LEU A 32 19.66 -28.79 -1.15
C LEU A 32 18.14 -28.66 -1.33
N THR A 33 17.69 -27.84 -2.29
CA THR A 33 16.28 -27.55 -2.56
C THR A 33 15.45 -28.85 -2.61
N GLY A 34 14.35 -28.89 -1.86
CA GLY A 34 13.41 -30.02 -1.78
C GLY A 34 13.95 -31.30 -1.12
N ALA A 35 15.13 -31.28 -0.50
CA ALA A 35 15.63 -32.43 0.26
C ALA A 35 14.79 -32.71 1.51
N ASP A 36 14.72 -33.98 1.90
CA ASP A 36 14.03 -34.43 3.11
C ASP A 36 15.04 -34.89 4.16
N PHE A 37 15.20 -34.08 5.21
CA PHE A 37 16.01 -34.33 6.39
C PHE A 37 15.15 -34.63 7.63
N SER A 38 13.92 -35.11 7.44
CA SER A 38 13.02 -35.39 8.55
C SER A 38 13.63 -36.40 9.53
N GLY A 39 13.50 -36.14 10.82
CA GLY A 39 14.06 -36.96 11.90
C GLY A 39 15.59 -36.94 12.01
N CYS A 40 16.31 -36.17 11.19
CA CYS A 40 17.78 -36.14 11.22
C CYS A 40 18.31 -35.51 12.52
N ASP A 41 19.49 -35.96 12.94
CA ASP A 41 20.27 -35.27 13.98
C ASP A 41 21.25 -34.30 13.31
N ILE A 42 20.86 -33.03 13.24
CA ILE A 42 21.61 -31.95 12.58
C ILE A 42 22.39 -31.09 13.58
N ARG A 43 22.57 -31.53 14.83
CA ARG A 43 23.26 -30.74 15.85
C ARG A 43 24.68 -30.35 15.43
N GLY A 44 24.97 -29.06 15.49
CA GLY A 44 26.23 -28.46 15.06
C GLY A 44 26.44 -28.42 13.55
N ALA A 45 25.46 -28.79 12.73
CA ALA A 45 25.57 -28.69 11.29
C ALA A 45 25.55 -27.22 10.83
N ASN A 46 26.31 -26.92 9.78
CA ASN A 46 26.46 -25.59 9.23
C ASN A 46 25.79 -25.50 7.86
N PHE A 47 24.58 -24.96 7.82
CA PHE A 47 23.82 -24.64 6.60
C PHE A 47 23.91 -23.15 6.22
N SER A 48 24.92 -22.43 6.71
CA SER A 48 25.01 -20.99 6.45
C SER A 48 25.08 -20.72 4.95
N ARG A 49 24.29 -19.77 4.44
CA ARG A 49 24.19 -19.42 3.00
C ARG A 49 23.72 -20.55 2.09
N ALA A 50 23.21 -21.66 2.63
CA ALA A 50 22.65 -22.73 1.82
C ALA A 50 21.32 -22.30 1.21
N ASN A 51 21.01 -22.85 0.03
CA ASN A 51 19.66 -22.80 -0.53
C ASN A 51 18.88 -24.02 -0.03
N LEU A 52 17.90 -23.79 0.84
CA LEU A 52 17.10 -24.83 1.50
C LEU A 52 15.62 -24.68 1.14
N THR A 53 15.30 -24.07 0.00
CA THR A 53 13.91 -23.88 -0.40
C THR A 53 13.15 -25.22 -0.43
N GLY A 54 11.99 -25.28 0.23
CA GLY A 54 11.14 -26.48 0.28
C GLY A 54 11.73 -27.67 1.04
N VAL A 55 12.81 -27.50 1.80
CA VAL A 55 13.45 -28.59 2.55
C VAL A 55 12.60 -29.00 3.76
N LYS A 56 12.56 -30.30 4.05
CA LYS A 56 11.86 -30.83 5.23
C LYS A 56 12.84 -31.14 6.36
N PHE A 57 12.70 -30.46 7.48
CA PHE A 57 13.37 -30.74 8.76
C PHE A 57 12.37 -31.24 9.82
N THR A 58 11.26 -31.86 9.41
CA THR A 58 10.23 -32.30 10.36
C THR A 58 10.84 -33.22 11.42
N TRP A 59 10.56 -32.96 12.70
CA TRP A 59 11.12 -33.71 13.84
C TRP A 59 12.66 -33.77 13.91
N ALA A 60 13.38 -32.97 13.13
CA ALA A 60 14.83 -32.93 13.16
C ALA A 60 15.34 -32.35 14.49
N LYS A 61 16.50 -32.83 14.93
CA LYS A 61 17.16 -32.39 16.17
C LYS A 61 18.29 -31.42 15.81
N ALA A 62 18.02 -30.13 15.91
CA ALA A 62 19.02 -29.07 15.78
C ALA A 62 19.60 -28.65 17.14
N GLY A 63 20.58 -27.76 17.08
CA GLY A 63 21.24 -27.16 18.22
C GLY A 63 22.65 -27.66 18.48
N LEU A 64 23.07 -27.62 19.75
CA LEU A 64 24.45 -27.86 20.16
C LEU A 64 24.74 -29.36 20.36
N PRO A 65 25.82 -29.92 19.79
CA PRO A 65 26.25 -31.28 20.11
C PRO A 65 26.98 -31.31 21.46
N LYS A 66 26.89 -32.43 22.19
CA LYS A 66 27.45 -32.58 23.55
C LYS A 66 28.91 -32.10 23.72
N ARG A 67 29.77 -32.33 22.71
CA ARG A 67 31.19 -31.89 22.74
C ARG A 67 31.36 -30.38 22.92
N TRP A 68 30.51 -29.57 22.29
CA TRP A 68 30.59 -28.12 22.41
C TRP A 68 30.11 -27.64 23.78
N VAL A 69 29.19 -28.37 24.43
CA VAL A 69 28.81 -28.07 25.83
C VAL A 69 30.04 -28.21 26.74
N VAL A 70 30.83 -29.27 26.56
CA VAL A 70 32.06 -29.50 27.33
C VAL A 70 33.09 -28.42 27.04
N ILE A 71 33.34 -28.10 25.76
CA ILE A 71 34.28 -27.03 25.36
C ILE A 71 33.87 -25.68 25.96
N LEU A 72 32.58 -25.34 25.93
CA LEU A 72 32.08 -24.09 26.51
C LEU A 72 32.23 -24.07 28.04
N LEU A 73 32.04 -25.21 28.71
CA LEU A 73 32.26 -25.35 30.15
C LEU A 73 33.75 -25.21 30.50
N GLU A 74 34.65 -25.83 29.74
CA GLU A 74 36.10 -25.70 29.92
C GLU A 74 36.58 -24.26 29.64
N PHE A 75 36.05 -23.63 28.59
CA PHE A 75 36.37 -22.24 28.28
C PHE A 75 35.87 -21.28 29.37
N ALA A 76 34.66 -21.51 29.90
CA ALA A 76 34.15 -20.76 31.04
C ALA A 76 35.07 -20.96 32.27
N LEU A 77 35.46 -22.21 32.56
CA LEU A 77 36.40 -22.53 33.65
C LEU A 77 37.74 -21.79 33.48
N ALA A 78 38.29 -21.77 32.27
CA ALA A 78 39.52 -21.06 31.96
C ALA A 78 39.38 -19.53 32.18
N LEU A 79 38.27 -18.93 31.74
CA LEU A 79 37.99 -17.51 31.99
C LEU A 79 37.88 -17.17 33.47
N ILE A 80 37.33 -18.09 34.27
CA ILE A 80 37.23 -17.93 35.73
C ILE A 80 38.63 -17.93 36.34
N VAL A 81 39.46 -18.91 36.01
CA VAL A 81 40.84 -18.99 36.50
C VAL A 81 41.61 -17.72 36.16
N ILE A 82 41.48 -17.24 34.91
CA ILE A 82 42.11 -15.99 34.46
C ILE A 82 41.60 -14.79 35.27
N SER A 83 40.28 -14.66 35.44
CA SER A 83 39.69 -13.54 36.20
C SER A 83 40.10 -13.56 37.67
N SER A 84 40.14 -14.74 38.29
CA SER A 84 40.57 -14.90 39.69
C SER A 84 42.04 -14.56 39.87
N PHE A 85 42.89 -14.95 38.90
CA PHE A 85 44.30 -14.57 38.89
C PHE A 85 44.45 -13.05 38.84
N PHE A 86 43.76 -12.37 37.91
CA PHE A 86 43.83 -10.90 37.81
C PHE A 86 43.29 -10.18 39.05
N SER A 87 42.23 -10.72 39.68
CA SER A 87 41.70 -10.16 40.93
C SER A 87 42.67 -10.31 42.10
N ALA A 88 43.28 -11.48 42.26
CA ALA A 88 44.28 -11.73 43.31
C ALA A 88 45.53 -10.88 43.09
N PHE A 89 45.98 -10.79 41.84
CA PHE A 89 47.09 -9.92 41.44
C PHE A 89 46.79 -8.45 41.72
N GLY A 90 45.60 -7.96 41.36
CA GLY A 90 45.18 -6.60 41.67
C GLY A 90 45.13 -6.32 43.18
N GLY A 91 44.57 -7.25 43.96
CA GLY A 91 44.54 -7.14 45.43
C GLY A 91 45.93 -7.11 46.06
N TYR A 92 46.85 -7.95 45.57
CA TYR A 92 48.26 -7.93 45.99
C TYR A 92 48.94 -6.59 45.68
N MET A 93 48.71 -6.04 44.48
CA MET A 93 49.27 -4.73 44.10
C MET A 93 48.73 -3.58 44.95
N VAL A 94 47.44 -3.56 45.24
CA VAL A 94 46.84 -2.60 46.18
C VAL A 94 47.46 -2.77 47.58
N GLY A 95 47.65 -4.01 48.04
CA GLY A 95 48.32 -4.31 49.30
C GLY A 95 49.75 -3.75 49.36
N LEU A 96 50.52 -3.89 48.29
CA LEU A 96 51.85 -3.28 48.17
C LEU A 96 51.78 -1.75 48.25
N ILE A 97 50.80 -1.11 47.63
CA ILE A 97 50.69 0.36 47.65
C ILE A 97 50.33 0.90 49.05
N PHE A 98 49.41 0.26 49.77
CA PHE A 98 48.82 0.84 50.98
C PHE A 98 49.35 0.29 52.31
N TYR A 99 49.90 -0.92 52.35
CA TYR A 99 50.23 -1.61 53.61
C TYR A 99 51.70 -2.06 53.74
N SER A 100 52.58 -1.64 52.83
CA SER A 100 53.96 -2.13 52.78
C SER A 100 55.02 -1.03 52.97
N ASN A 101 56.27 -1.44 53.22
CA ASN A 101 57.42 -0.54 53.38
C ASN A 101 57.64 0.35 52.14
N PRO A 102 58.31 1.50 52.25
CA PRO A 102 58.48 2.45 51.15
C PRO A 102 59.04 1.83 49.85
N GLU A 103 59.96 0.87 49.95
CA GLU A 103 60.52 0.13 48.81
C GLU A 103 59.46 -0.71 48.06
N ASN A 104 58.52 -1.30 48.79
CA ASN A 104 57.45 -2.12 48.25
C ASN A 104 56.31 -1.25 47.69
N GLN A 105 56.07 -0.05 48.25
CA GLN A 105 55.13 0.94 47.69
C GLN A 105 55.58 1.43 46.32
N VAL A 106 56.88 1.70 46.14
CA VAL A 106 57.47 2.08 44.86
C VAL A 106 57.22 0.99 43.82
N THR A 107 57.48 -0.27 44.19
CA THR A 107 57.20 -1.44 43.33
C THR A 107 55.71 -1.54 42.94
N GLY A 108 54.80 -1.29 43.88
CA GLY A 108 53.35 -1.27 43.64
C GLY A 108 52.89 -0.17 42.67
N TRP A 109 53.42 1.05 42.79
CA TRP A 109 53.07 2.14 41.87
C TRP A 109 53.64 1.93 40.46
N PHE A 110 54.89 1.44 40.34
CA PHE A 110 55.51 1.15 39.04
C PHE A 110 54.73 0.07 38.27
N THR A 111 54.36 -1.01 38.96
CA THR A 111 53.56 -2.09 38.36
C THR A 111 52.16 -1.63 37.96
N LEU A 112 51.51 -0.76 38.74
CA LEU A 112 50.21 -0.18 38.39
C LEU A 112 50.27 0.71 37.15
N ILE A 113 51.22 1.64 37.09
CA ILE A 113 51.42 2.52 35.92
C ILE A 113 51.70 1.70 34.66
N PHE A 114 52.54 0.67 34.80
CA PHE A 114 52.85 -0.25 33.72
C PHE A 114 51.59 -1.00 33.22
N LEU A 115 50.76 -1.49 34.14
CA LEU A 115 49.53 -2.21 33.80
C LEU A 115 48.50 -1.30 33.12
N ILE A 116 48.41 -0.04 33.54
CA ILE A 116 47.60 0.98 32.86
C ILE A 116 48.11 1.20 31.42
N CYS A 117 49.43 1.32 31.22
CA CYS A 117 50.01 1.43 29.88
C CYS A 117 49.73 0.19 29.03
N PHE A 118 49.86 -1.01 29.59
CA PHE A 118 49.56 -2.27 28.92
C PHE A 118 48.07 -2.38 28.53
N CYS A 119 47.16 -2.03 29.42
CA CYS A 119 45.71 -1.97 29.14
C CYS A 119 45.38 -0.93 28.07
N ALA A 120 46.00 0.25 28.12
CA ALA A 120 45.82 1.30 27.11
C ALA A 120 46.33 0.88 25.73
N VAL A 121 47.47 0.18 25.67
CA VAL A 121 48.05 -0.34 24.43
C VAL A 121 47.22 -1.49 23.87
N THR A 122 46.80 -2.46 24.69
CA THR A 122 45.96 -3.59 24.27
C THR A 122 44.59 -3.13 23.76
N TRP A 123 44.01 -2.10 24.35
CA TRP A 123 42.76 -1.51 23.86
C TRP A 123 42.95 -0.82 22.50
N ARG A 124 44.08 -0.15 22.26
CA ARG A 124 44.35 0.55 20.99
C ARG A 124 44.91 -0.33 19.87
N LYS A 125 45.69 -1.35 20.21
CA LYS A 125 46.43 -2.20 19.27
C LYS A 125 46.36 -3.63 19.82
N ASN A 126 45.48 -4.44 19.20
CA ASN A 126 45.19 -5.87 19.38
C ASN A 126 46.11 -6.68 20.33
N ILE A 127 45.56 -7.67 21.05
CA ILE A 127 46.22 -8.45 22.14
C ILE A 127 47.71 -8.80 21.90
N LEU A 128 48.10 -9.22 20.68
CA LEU A 128 49.49 -9.53 20.31
C LEU A 128 50.48 -8.36 20.52
N ALA A 129 50.08 -7.12 20.23
CA ALA A 129 50.94 -5.94 20.43
C ALA A 129 51.10 -5.60 21.93
N GLY A 130 50.08 -5.91 22.74
CA GLY A 130 50.18 -5.84 24.20
C GLY A 130 51.21 -6.82 24.75
N VAL A 131 51.18 -8.08 24.31
CA VAL A 131 52.16 -9.10 24.75
C VAL A 131 53.59 -8.71 24.40
N GLY A 132 53.82 -8.06 23.25
CA GLY A 132 55.12 -7.50 22.89
C GLY A 132 55.61 -6.41 23.86
N ALA A 133 54.71 -5.51 24.28
CA ALA A 133 55.03 -4.49 25.28
C ALA A 133 55.28 -5.10 26.68
N PHE A 134 54.58 -6.18 27.02
CA PHE A 134 54.77 -6.95 28.26
C PHE A 134 56.15 -7.59 28.34
N ALA A 135 56.63 -8.22 27.26
CA ALA A 135 57.94 -8.84 27.22
C ALA A 135 59.08 -7.81 27.40
N VAL A 136 58.96 -6.64 26.75
CA VAL A 136 59.98 -5.58 26.81
C VAL A 136 60.06 -4.96 28.21
N ALA A 137 58.92 -4.69 28.84
CA ALA A 137 58.90 -4.09 30.16
C ALA A 137 59.29 -5.05 31.28
N LEU A 138 58.94 -6.34 31.17
CA LEU A 138 59.40 -7.37 32.11
C LEU A 138 60.93 -7.52 32.03
N ALA A 139 61.51 -7.46 30.82
CA ALA A 139 62.95 -7.49 30.63
C ALA A 139 63.66 -6.26 31.24
N LEU A 140 63.06 -5.06 31.11
CA LEU A 140 63.59 -3.83 31.72
C LEU A 140 63.47 -3.82 33.25
N ALA A 141 62.37 -4.36 33.80
CA ALA A 141 62.18 -4.47 35.25
C ALA A 141 63.12 -5.50 35.89
N LEU A 142 63.35 -6.65 35.22
CA LEU A 142 64.33 -7.65 35.65
C LEU A 142 65.78 -7.11 35.56
N ALA A 143 66.09 -6.33 34.53
CA ALA A 143 67.40 -5.66 34.41
C ALA A 143 67.62 -4.60 35.51
N GLY A 144 66.56 -3.88 35.90
CA GLY A 144 66.61 -2.92 37.03
C GLY A 144 66.75 -3.60 38.39
N ALA A 145 66.11 -4.76 38.60
CA ALA A 145 66.22 -5.53 39.84
C ALA A 145 67.58 -6.21 40.00
N LEU A 146 68.22 -6.66 38.90
CA LEU A 146 69.58 -7.20 38.94
C LEU A 146 70.68 -6.14 39.11
N ALA A 147 70.39 -4.85 38.88
CA ALA A 147 71.35 -3.77 39.11
C ALA A 147 71.49 -3.39 40.61
N GLY A 148 70.61 -3.89 41.48
CA GLY A 148 70.62 -3.64 42.93
C GLY A 148 71.33 -4.69 43.79
N ALA A 149 71.86 -5.78 43.21
CA ALA A 149 72.58 -6.82 43.93
C ALA A 149 73.85 -7.23 43.17
N SER A 150 74.96 -7.37 43.91
CA SER A 150 76.35 -7.40 43.46
C SER A 150 76.73 -8.44 42.38
N ALA A 151 77.79 -8.08 41.63
CA ALA A 151 78.43 -8.83 40.55
C ALA A 151 78.91 -10.25 40.90
N LEU A 152 78.62 -11.24 40.03
CA LEU A 152 79.64 -12.03 39.33
C LEU A 152 79.03 -12.92 38.21
N ALA A 153 79.59 -12.77 37.02
CA ALA A 153 79.84 -13.78 35.97
C ALA A 153 78.69 -14.59 35.33
N GLY A 154 78.52 -14.38 34.01
CA GLY A 154 78.15 -15.44 33.07
C GLY A 154 77.14 -15.06 31.99
N ALA A 155 77.58 -14.32 30.97
CA ALA A 155 76.80 -14.05 29.76
C ALA A 155 76.93 -15.20 28.74
N VAL A 156 75.82 -15.81 28.29
CA VAL A 156 75.59 -16.52 27.00
C VAL A 156 74.06 -16.80 26.96
N ALA A 157 73.23 -16.57 25.93
CA ALA A 157 73.36 -16.12 24.56
C ALA A 157 72.04 -15.45 24.14
N VAL A 158 72.18 -14.35 23.40
CA VAL A 158 71.23 -13.97 22.34
C VAL A 158 71.38 -15.01 21.23
N ALA A 159 70.34 -15.81 20.97
CA ALA A 159 70.03 -16.51 19.72
C ALA A 159 69.36 -17.87 19.99
N GLY A 160 68.05 -17.97 19.72
CA GLY A 160 67.36 -19.25 19.63
C GLY A 160 66.13 -19.41 20.53
N ALA A 161 65.09 -18.59 20.38
CA ALA A 161 63.80 -18.87 21.02
C ALA A 161 62.57 -18.37 20.22
N VAL A 162 62.70 -18.16 18.91
CA VAL A 162 61.54 -17.89 18.04
C VAL A 162 60.77 -19.19 17.69
N ALA A 163 61.36 -20.37 17.91
CA ALA A 163 60.75 -21.65 17.52
C ALA A 163 60.16 -22.48 18.68
N LEU A 164 60.30 -22.06 19.93
CA LEU A 164 59.75 -22.78 21.10
C LEU A 164 58.74 -21.96 21.91
N ALA A 165 58.36 -20.76 21.49
CA ALA A 165 57.48 -19.88 22.27
C ALA A 165 56.02 -20.35 22.39
N VAL A 166 55.54 -21.21 21.48
CA VAL A 166 54.13 -21.68 21.51
C VAL A 166 53.97 -22.99 22.30
N ALA A 167 54.98 -23.86 22.32
CA ALA A 167 54.98 -25.07 23.15
C ALA A 167 55.46 -24.80 24.59
N PHE A 168 56.35 -23.82 24.78
CA PHE A 168 56.89 -23.48 26.10
C PHE A 168 55.94 -22.58 26.91
N ALA A 169 55.02 -21.81 26.29
CA ALA A 169 54.07 -21.00 27.04
C ALA A 169 53.03 -21.84 27.82
N PHE A 170 52.62 -22.99 27.28
CA PHE A 170 51.73 -23.93 27.98
C PHE A 170 52.49 -24.80 29.00
N ALA A 171 53.72 -25.21 28.66
CA ALA A 171 54.57 -26.01 29.54
C ALA A 171 55.15 -25.19 30.70
N VAL A 172 55.47 -23.91 30.51
CA VAL A 172 55.94 -22.98 31.56
C VAL A 172 54.77 -22.48 32.40
N ALA A 173 53.56 -22.29 31.84
CA ALA A 173 52.40 -22.00 32.68
C ALA A 173 52.08 -23.16 33.65
N LEU A 174 52.22 -24.42 33.20
CA LEU A 174 52.09 -25.60 34.06
C LEU A 174 53.32 -25.83 34.96
N ALA A 175 54.54 -25.58 34.48
CA ALA A 175 55.76 -25.77 35.27
C ALA A 175 55.99 -24.66 36.30
N VAL A 176 55.56 -23.42 36.03
CA VAL A 176 55.56 -22.31 37.00
C VAL A 176 54.44 -22.49 38.01
N ALA A 177 53.29 -23.06 37.62
CA ALA A 177 52.25 -23.47 38.58
C ALA A 177 52.73 -24.58 39.53
N PHE A 178 53.59 -25.50 39.08
CA PHE A 178 54.19 -26.54 39.94
C PHE A 178 55.45 -26.08 40.70
N ALA A 179 56.28 -25.19 40.13
CA ALA A 179 57.51 -24.70 40.77
C ALA A 179 57.25 -23.65 41.85
N PHE A 180 56.11 -22.93 41.80
CA PHE A 180 55.67 -22.04 42.89
C PHE A 180 54.84 -22.75 43.97
N ALA A 181 54.60 -24.06 43.85
CA ALA A 181 53.92 -24.84 44.89
C ALA A 181 54.86 -25.23 46.05
N GLY A 182 56.18 -25.17 45.87
CA GLY A 182 57.16 -25.64 46.85
C GLY A 182 57.66 -24.63 47.88
N ALA A 183 57.64 -23.32 47.59
CA ALA A 183 58.33 -22.31 48.41
C ALA A 183 57.42 -21.36 49.21
N VAL A 184 56.09 -21.46 49.07
CA VAL A 184 55.13 -20.66 49.87
C VAL A 184 53.96 -21.54 50.34
N ALA A 185 54.27 -22.74 50.81
CA ALA A 185 53.27 -23.72 51.23
C ALA A 185 52.65 -23.46 52.62
N VAL A 186 53.06 -22.41 53.38
CA VAL A 186 52.64 -22.29 54.80
C VAL A 186 51.91 -20.98 55.16
N ALA A 187 51.78 -19.99 54.27
CA ALA A 187 51.05 -18.74 54.60
C ALA A 187 49.87 -18.37 53.69
N VAL A 188 49.62 -19.10 52.59
CA VAL A 188 48.60 -18.72 51.58
C VAL A 188 47.58 -19.83 51.30
N ALA A 189 47.53 -20.88 52.13
CA ALA A 189 46.50 -21.92 51.99
C ALA A 189 45.08 -21.40 52.31
N GLY A 190 44.94 -20.49 53.28
CA GLY A 190 43.66 -19.89 53.64
C GLY A 190 43.15 -18.84 52.62
N ALA A 191 44.06 -18.05 52.04
CA ALA A 191 43.70 -17.01 51.08
C ALA A 191 43.40 -17.59 49.67
N VAL A 192 44.13 -18.63 49.23
CA VAL A 192 43.85 -19.30 47.95
C VAL A 192 42.55 -20.11 48.01
N ALA A 193 42.27 -20.79 49.13
CA ALA A 193 41.00 -21.49 49.29
C ALA A 193 39.79 -20.53 49.29
N GLY A 194 39.91 -19.36 49.94
CA GLY A 194 38.88 -18.32 49.92
C GLY A 194 38.65 -17.73 48.53
N VAL A 195 39.71 -17.40 47.78
CA VAL A 195 39.60 -16.85 46.42
C VAL A 195 39.00 -17.86 45.44
N VAL A 196 39.39 -19.14 45.52
CA VAL A 196 38.82 -20.20 44.69
C VAL A 196 37.35 -20.45 45.05
N ALA A 197 36.99 -20.46 46.34
CA ALA A 197 35.60 -20.63 46.77
C ALA A 197 34.70 -19.47 46.31
N VAL A 198 35.17 -18.22 46.40
CA VAL A 198 34.44 -17.05 45.91
C VAL A 198 34.30 -17.07 44.38
N ALA A 199 35.35 -17.47 43.65
CA ALA A 199 35.31 -17.60 42.20
C ALA A 199 34.31 -18.67 41.74
N VAL A 200 34.30 -19.83 42.39
CA VAL A 200 33.32 -20.90 42.13
C VAL A 200 31.91 -20.44 42.47
N ALA A 201 31.70 -19.77 43.61
CA ALA A 201 30.40 -19.24 44.01
C ALA A 201 29.88 -18.18 43.02
N LEU A 202 30.72 -17.24 42.60
CA LEU A 202 30.36 -16.24 41.57
C LEU A 202 30.05 -16.91 40.23
N THR A 203 30.79 -17.95 39.85
CA THR A 203 30.51 -18.72 38.63
C THR A 203 29.16 -19.40 38.69
N LEU A 204 28.89 -20.14 39.77
CA LEU A 204 27.59 -20.79 39.96
C LEU A 204 26.47 -19.75 39.99
N PHE A 205 26.72 -18.58 40.58
CA PHE A 205 25.81 -17.45 40.56
C PHE A 205 25.60 -16.88 39.15
N PHE A 206 26.64 -16.72 38.32
CA PHE A 206 26.52 -16.28 36.92
C PHE A 206 25.89 -17.34 36.00
N CYS A 207 26.16 -18.62 36.21
CA CYS A 207 25.48 -19.73 35.53
C CYS A 207 24.01 -19.77 35.94
N TRP A 208 23.72 -19.56 37.22
CA TRP A 208 22.35 -19.45 37.74
C TRP A 208 21.65 -18.21 37.17
N LEU A 209 22.31 -17.05 37.09
CA LEU A 209 21.83 -15.85 36.40
C LEU A 209 21.60 -16.11 34.91
N GLY A 210 22.51 -16.80 34.22
CA GLY A 210 22.37 -17.19 32.82
C GLY A 210 21.18 -18.13 32.59
N TRP A 211 20.97 -19.08 33.49
CA TRP A 211 19.80 -19.95 33.45
C TRP A 211 18.50 -19.20 33.79
N LEU A 212 18.54 -18.31 34.78
CA LEU A 212 17.42 -17.47 35.19
C LEU A 212 17.00 -16.52 34.06
N THR A 213 17.96 -15.92 33.36
CA THR A 213 17.73 -15.02 32.21
C THR A 213 17.17 -15.75 31.00
N LEU A 214 17.50 -17.03 30.82
CA LEU A 214 16.85 -17.88 29.79
C LEU A 214 15.41 -18.26 30.16
N LYS A 215 15.07 -18.33 31.45
CA LYS A 215 13.70 -18.61 31.93
C LYS A 215 12.80 -17.37 31.96
N GLN A 216 13.35 -16.18 32.22
CA GLN A 216 12.59 -14.95 32.40
C GLN A 216 12.73 -14.04 31.17
N GLU A 217 11.75 -14.09 30.27
CA GLU A 217 11.79 -13.39 28.98
C GLU A 217 11.89 -11.88 29.09
N HIS A 218 11.16 -11.29 30.05
CA HIS A 218 10.92 -9.85 30.09
C HIS A 218 11.89 -9.06 30.98
N ARG A 219 12.76 -9.73 31.76
CA ARG A 219 13.56 -9.04 32.78
C ARG A 219 14.72 -8.26 32.18
N ASP A 220 15.54 -8.92 31.33
CA ASP A 220 16.74 -8.32 30.75
C ASP A 220 16.91 -8.71 29.27
N PRO A 221 16.20 -8.05 28.33
CA PRO A 221 16.20 -8.43 26.91
C PRO A 221 17.58 -8.38 26.25
N TRP A 222 18.42 -7.41 26.62
CA TRP A 222 19.77 -7.26 26.07
C TRP A 222 20.70 -8.40 26.52
N LEU A 223 20.63 -8.77 27.80
CA LEU A 223 21.43 -9.84 28.38
C LEU A 223 21.03 -11.20 27.80
N ARG A 224 19.72 -11.44 27.64
CA ARG A 224 19.21 -12.65 26.97
C ARG A 224 19.74 -12.77 25.54
N LYS A 225 19.81 -11.69 24.76
CA LYS A 225 20.39 -11.71 23.41
C LYS A 225 21.85 -12.17 23.42
N ILE A 226 22.64 -11.71 24.40
CA ILE A 226 24.05 -12.12 24.57
C ILE A 226 24.11 -13.61 24.94
N VAL A 227 23.35 -14.04 25.95
CA VAL A 227 23.34 -15.44 26.41
C VAL A 227 22.92 -16.39 25.28
N ILE A 228 21.88 -16.06 24.50
CA ILE A 228 21.46 -16.85 23.34
C ILE A 228 22.54 -16.85 22.25
N ALA A 229 23.18 -15.70 21.98
CA ALA A 229 24.24 -15.63 20.99
C ALA A 229 25.42 -16.54 21.36
N PHE A 230 25.83 -16.57 22.63
CA PHE A 230 26.84 -17.49 23.15
C PHE A 230 26.36 -18.94 23.11
N ALA A 231 25.12 -19.22 23.54
CA ALA A 231 24.55 -20.58 23.55
C ALA A 231 24.34 -21.18 22.15
N ALA A 232 24.32 -20.35 21.11
CA ALA A 232 24.26 -20.77 19.70
C ALA A 232 25.65 -21.03 19.09
N ILE A 233 26.76 -20.66 19.76
CA ILE A 233 28.12 -20.94 19.26
C ILE A 233 28.33 -22.45 19.18
N GLY A 234 28.72 -22.94 18.00
CA GLY A 234 28.88 -24.37 17.73
C GLY A 234 27.56 -25.14 17.54
N GLY A 235 26.42 -24.45 17.63
CA GLY A 235 25.08 -24.97 17.35
C GLY A 235 24.79 -25.13 15.85
N THR A 236 23.55 -25.48 15.52
CA THR A 236 23.13 -25.54 14.11
C THR A 236 23.02 -24.12 13.54
N SER A 237 23.55 -23.89 12.35
CA SER A 237 23.54 -22.55 11.74
C SER A 237 22.79 -22.53 10.42
N PHE A 238 21.76 -21.70 10.34
CA PHE A 238 21.06 -21.27 9.12
C PHE A 238 21.38 -19.81 8.79
N PHE A 239 22.53 -19.30 9.25
CA PHE A 239 22.95 -17.92 9.01
C PHE A 239 22.94 -17.57 7.53
N GLN A 240 22.19 -16.54 7.12
CA GLN A 240 22.03 -16.16 5.70
C GLN A 240 21.51 -17.27 4.77
N ALA A 241 20.92 -18.34 5.31
CA ALA A 241 20.34 -19.39 4.48
C ALA A 241 19.01 -18.93 3.88
N ASN A 242 18.71 -19.41 2.68
CA ASN A 242 17.36 -19.28 2.12
C ASN A 242 16.52 -20.45 2.65
N LEU A 243 15.59 -20.16 3.55
CA LEU A 243 14.68 -21.15 4.15
C LEU A 243 13.26 -21.06 3.56
N THR A 244 13.08 -20.46 2.38
CA THR A 244 11.75 -20.28 1.81
C THR A 244 10.98 -21.60 1.72
N ALA A 245 9.75 -21.67 2.24
CA ALA A 245 8.94 -22.89 2.30
C ALA A 245 9.61 -24.09 3.00
N THR A 246 10.59 -23.86 3.88
CA THR A 246 11.21 -24.93 4.68
C THR A 246 10.27 -25.36 5.80
N ASP A 247 10.19 -26.67 6.05
CA ASP A 247 9.32 -27.25 7.07
C ASP A 247 10.11 -27.64 8.33
N PHE A 248 9.90 -26.93 9.44
CA PHE A 248 10.45 -27.24 10.77
C PHE A 248 9.41 -27.86 11.71
N THR A 249 8.35 -28.47 11.20
CA THR A 249 7.27 -29.01 12.02
C THR A 249 7.80 -30.01 13.06
N GLY A 250 7.56 -29.74 14.35
CA GLY A 250 8.03 -30.59 15.45
C GLY A 250 9.56 -30.62 15.66
N ALA A 251 10.34 -29.83 14.91
CA ALA A 251 11.79 -29.81 15.00
C ALA A 251 12.26 -29.18 16.32
N THR A 252 13.34 -29.70 16.90
CA THR A 252 14.00 -29.06 18.05
C THR A 252 14.99 -28.02 17.57
N LEU A 253 14.76 -26.74 17.87
CA LEU A 253 15.51 -25.60 17.34
C LEU A 253 16.33 -24.81 18.39
N LYS A 254 16.50 -25.35 19.60
CA LYS A 254 17.36 -24.73 20.64
C LYS A 254 18.78 -24.47 20.12
N SER A 255 19.43 -23.37 20.52
CA SER A 255 20.81 -23.08 20.12
C SER A 255 21.02 -23.09 18.59
N THR A 256 20.00 -22.68 17.83
CA THR A 256 20.05 -22.59 16.37
C THR A 256 20.16 -21.14 15.94
N ASN A 257 20.96 -20.86 14.91
CA ASN A 257 21.18 -19.51 14.41
C ASN A 257 20.39 -19.24 13.14
N PHE A 258 19.38 -18.37 13.20
CA PHE A 258 18.57 -17.90 12.07
C PHE A 258 18.95 -16.48 11.62
N ASN A 259 20.04 -15.92 12.14
CA ASN A 259 20.39 -14.53 11.86
C ASN A 259 20.55 -14.29 10.34
N GLN A 260 19.84 -13.28 9.83
CA GLN A 260 19.76 -12.93 8.40
C GLN A 260 19.25 -14.06 7.47
N ALA A 261 18.59 -15.09 8.01
CA ALA A 261 17.95 -16.09 7.17
C ALA A 261 16.70 -15.51 6.49
N ILE A 262 16.42 -15.95 5.27
CA ILE A 262 15.17 -15.64 4.56
C ILE A 262 14.13 -16.66 5.01
N LEU A 263 13.03 -16.20 5.62
CA LEU A 263 12.03 -17.07 6.27
C LEU A 263 10.68 -17.13 5.54
N ASN A 264 10.61 -16.68 4.29
CA ASN A 264 9.33 -16.58 3.56
C ASN A 264 8.66 -17.97 3.46
N LYS A 265 7.43 -18.07 3.92
CA LYS A 265 6.60 -19.27 4.01
C LYS A 265 7.27 -20.42 4.81
N THR A 266 8.20 -20.12 5.70
CA THR A 266 8.84 -21.14 6.57
C THR A 266 7.85 -21.60 7.64
N ILE A 267 7.73 -22.92 7.81
CA ILE A 267 6.77 -23.55 8.71
C ILE A 267 7.44 -23.83 10.06
N PHE A 268 6.93 -23.24 11.15
CA PHE A 268 7.42 -23.47 12.52
C PHE A 268 6.43 -24.20 13.43
N LYS A 269 5.36 -24.77 12.85
CA LYS A 269 4.28 -25.46 13.59
C LYS A 269 4.87 -26.47 14.58
N GLN A 270 4.50 -26.38 15.86
CA GLN A 270 4.97 -27.29 16.92
C GLN A 270 6.50 -27.34 17.11
N ALA A 271 7.25 -26.36 16.61
CA ALA A 271 8.71 -26.32 16.82
C ALA A 271 9.04 -26.23 18.31
N ILE A 272 10.05 -26.99 18.72
CA ILE A 272 10.43 -27.18 20.12
C ILE A 272 11.64 -26.30 20.44
N LYS A 273 11.52 -25.47 21.48
CA LYS A 273 12.60 -24.60 22.00
C LYS A 273 13.09 -23.52 21.03
N LEU A 274 12.20 -22.99 20.19
CA LEU A 274 12.50 -21.90 19.24
C LEU A 274 12.77 -20.57 19.96
N GLU A 275 12.24 -20.38 21.17
CA GLU A 275 12.53 -19.26 22.07
C GLU A 275 14.01 -19.18 22.49
N LEU A 276 14.74 -20.28 22.37
CA LEU A 276 16.18 -20.41 22.64
C LEU A 276 17.04 -20.38 21.36
N ALA A 277 16.43 -20.15 20.20
CA ALA A 277 17.16 -19.89 18.97
C ALA A 277 17.59 -18.41 18.91
N ARG A 278 18.62 -18.13 18.11
CA ARG A 278 19.06 -16.76 17.79
C ARG A 278 18.28 -16.28 16.56
N PRO A 279 17.25 -15.43 16.72
CA PRO A 279 16.42 -14.99 15.60
C PRO A 279 17.14 -14.00 14.69
N GLY A 280 18.04 -13.16 15.23
CA GLY A 280 18.63 -12.05 14.49
C GLY A 280 17.58 -11.04 14.03
N ASN A 281 17.81 -10.40 12.89
CA ASN A 281 16.84 -9.49 12.25
C ASN A 281 15.92 -10.29 11.33
N THR A 282 15.04 -11.10 11.92
CA THR A 282 14.02 -11.89 11.21
C THR A 282 12.68 -11.73 11.93
N LEU A 283 11.59 -12.20 11.31
CA LEU A 283 10.25 -12.19 11.93
C LEU A 283 10.19 -12.92 13.29
N LEU A 284 11.13 -13.84 13.56
CA LEU A 284 11.26 -14.54 14.84
C LEU A 284 11.76 -13.65 15.99
N ALA A 285 12.18 -12.42 15.69
CA ALA A 285 12.69 -11.49 16.70
C ALA A 285 11.61 -11.11 17.72
N ASN A 286 10.36 -10.94 17.28
CA ASN A 286 9.22 -10.68 18.16
C ASN A 286 8.79 -12.00 18.85
N PRO A 287 8.79 -12.08 20.19
CA PRO A 287 8.33 -13.25 20.94
C PRO A 287 6.87 -13.64 20.67
N GLN A 288 5.97 -12.67 20.52
CA GLN A 288 4.54 -12.92 20.28
C GLN A 288 4.33 -13.57 18.90
N ILE A 289 5.01 -13.05 17.87
CA ILE A 289 5.01 -13.65 16.52
C ILE A 289 5.58 -15.07 16.58
N ARG A 290 6.70 -15.26 17.28
CA ARG A 290 7.33 -16.58 17.41
C ARG A 290 6.42 -17.61 18.04
N GLU A 291 5.76 -17.27 19.15
CA GLU A 291 4.78 -18.15 19.81
C GLU A 291 3.60 -18.46 18.86
N PHE A 292 3.09 -17.44 18.17
CA PHE A 292 2.02 -17.58 17.21
C PHE A 292 2.37 -18.47 16.01
N LEU A 293 3.61 -18.45 15.53
CA LEU A 293 4.06 -19.33 14.44
C LEU A 293 4.30 -20.78 14.88
N ILE A 294 4.54 -21.00 16.17
CA ILE A 294 4.62 -22.35 16.74
C ILE A 294 3.20 -22.93 16.90
N ASP A 295 2.26 -22.13 17.42
CA ASP A 295 0.85 -22.51 17.52
C ASP A 295 -0.07 -21.40 16.98
N SER A 296 -0.41 -21.53 15.70
CA SER A 296 -1.23 -20.56 14.96
C SER A 296 -2.67 -20.48 15.44
N ARG A 297 -3.09 -21.32 16.40
CA ARG A 297 -4.42 -21.22 17.05
C ARG A 297 -4.47 -20.10 18.10
N THR A 298 -3.32 -19.59 18.54
CA THR A 298 -3.21 -18.60 19.62
C THR A 298 -3.36 -17.15 19.16
N GLY A 299 -3.60 -16.90 17.87
CA GLY A 299 -3.67 -15.55 17.30
C GLY A 299 -4.95 -14.79 17.59
N SER A 300 -6.02 -15.45 18.08
CA SER A 300 -7.31 -14.79 18.31
C SER A 300 -7.20 -13.69 19.37
N GLY A 301 -7.71 -12.50 19.03
CA GLY A 301 -7.68 -11.32 19.89
C GLY A 301 -6.29 -10.75 20.19
N LYS A 302 -5.22 -11.30 19.61
CA LYS A 302 -3.85 -10.81 19.85
C LYS A 302 -3.62 -9.49 19.11
N ASP A 303 -2.74 -8.68 19.70
CA ASP A 303 -2.24 -7.46 19.10
C ASP A 303 -0.95 -7.73 18.33
N PHE A 304 -1.03 -7.53 17.02
CA PHE A 304 0.06 -7.59 16.04
C PHE A 304 0.18 -6.26 15.29
N ALA A 305 -0.33 -5.16 15.85
CA ALA A 305 -0.26 -3.87 15.19
C ALA A 305 1.20 -3.48 14.91
N GLN A 306 1.47 -3.00 13.70
CA GLN A 306 2.79 -2.59 13.22
C GLN A 306 3.85 -3.70 13.12
N ASP A 307 3.49 -4.97 13.32
CA ASP A 307 4.43 -6.09 13.20
C ASP A 307 4.80 -6.41 11.74
N ASP A 308 6.03 -6.87 11.52
CA ASP A 308 6.49 -7.43 10.23
C ASP A 308 6.25 -8.95 10.20
N LEU A 309 5.15 -9.34 9.57
CA LEU A 309 4.73 -10.72 9.29
C LEU A 309 4.92 -11.05 7.80
N ARG A 310 5.75 -10.30 7.08
CA ARG A 310 5.98 -10.52 5.65
C ARG A 310 6.50 -11.93 5.39
N GLY A 311 5.86 -12.60 4.44
CA GLY A 311 6.14 -13.98 4.11
C GLY A 311 5.85 -14.94 5.26
N ALA A 312 5.05 -14.61 6.27
CA ALA A 312 4.74 -15.57 7.32
C ALA A 312 3.90 -16.75 6.76
N TYR A 313 4.12 -17.96 7.30
CA TYR A 313 3.25 -19.11 7.03
C TYR A 313 2.14 -19.15 8.08
N LEU A 314 0.93 -18.75 7.67
CA LEU A 314 -0.26 -18.56 8.50
C LEU A 314 -1.46 -19.38 7.98
N GLU A 315 -1.19 -20.45 7.24
CA GLU A 315 -2.24 -21.32 6.69
C GLU A 315 -3.01 -22.01 7.83
N GLY A 316 -4.33 -21.81 7.82
CA GLY A 316 -5.25 -22.28 8.86
C GLY A 316 -5.10 -21.55 10.20
N ALA A 317 -4.43 -20.38 10.24
CA ALA A 317 -4.24 -19.64 11.48
C ALA A 317 -5.56 -19.08 12.02
N ASN A 318 -5.72 -19.08 13.35
CA ASN A 318 -6.82 -18.39 14.00
C ASN A 318 -6.38 -16.97 14.38
N LEU A 319 -6.82 -16.00 13.60
CA LEU A 319 -6.62 -14.55 13.78
C LEU A 319 -7.95 -13.84 14.07
N GLN A 320 -8.96 -14.56 14.56
CA GLN A 320 -10.28 -14.01 14.86
C GLN A 320 -10.14 -12.84 15.85
N ALA A 321 -10.69 -11.68 15.50
CA ALA A 321 -10.61 -10.43 16.27
C ALA A 321 -9.18 -9.94 16.58
N ALA A 322 -8.16 -10.44 15.87
CA ALA A 322 -6.79 -9.95 16.03
C ALA A 322 -6.66 -8.49 15.56
N ASN A 323 -5.79 -7.73 16.22
CA ASN A 323 -5.44 -6.39 15.78
C ASN A 323 -4.19 -6.46 14.90
N LEU A 324 -4.34 -6.25 13.59
CA LEU A 324 -3.25 -6.24 12.61
C LEU A 324 -3.03 -4.82 12.05
N ARG A 325 -3.55 -3.77 12.70
CA ARG A 325 -3.45 -2.39 12.19
C ARG A 325 -2.01 -2.02 11.84
N LEU A 326 -1.78 -1.51 10.63
CA LEU A 326 -0.43 -1.16 10.12
C LEU A 326 0.56 -2.32 10.03
N ALA A 327 0.13 -3.57 10.20
CA ALA A 327 1.02 -4.73 10.06
C ALA A 327 1.40 -4.96 8.61
N ASN A 328 2.59 -5.52 8.39
CA ASN A 328 3.01 -5.97 7.08
C ASN A 328 2.81 -7.49 6.96
N ILE A 329 1.81 -7.91 6.20
CA ILE A 329 1.52 -9.32 5.87
C ILE A 329 1.77 -9.62 4.39
N SER A 330 2.55 -8.78 3.69
CA SER A 330 2.89 -9.02 2.28
C SER A 330 3.57 -10.37 2.08
N GLU A 331 3.31 -11.04 0.96
CA GLU A 331 3.81 -12.40 0.65
C GLU A 331 3.40 -13.52 1.64
N ALA A 332 2.60 -13.22 2.68
CA ALA A 332 2.21 -14.21 3.67
C ALA A 332 1.21 -15.24 3.10
N SER A 333 1.27 -16.46 3.62
CA SER A 333 0.33 -17.53 3.28
C SER A 333 -0.76 -17.59 4.34
N LEU A 334 -1.95 -17.06 4.04
CA LEU A 334 -3.13 -16.99 4.92
C LEU A 334 -4.27 -17.88 4.43
N GLN A 335 -3.99 -18.86 3.57
CA GLN A 335 -4.98 -19.82 3.09
C GLN A 335 -5.73 -20.46 4.27
N TYR A 336 -7.05 -20.54 4.19
CA TYR A 336 -7.91 -21.09 5.26
C TYR A 336 -7.78 -20.39 6.63
N ALA A 337 -7.15 -19.22 6.73
CA ALA A 337 -7.03 -18.50 7.98
C ALA A 337 -8.38 -17.90 8.40
N ASN A 338 -8.67 -17.93 9.71
CA ASN A 338 -9.84 -17.25 10.27
C ASN A 338 -9.45 -15.83 10.67
N LEU A 339 -9.83 -14.83 9.88
CA LEU A 339 -9.64 -13.40 10.14
C LEU A 339 -10.97 -12.72 10.53
N ALA A 340 -11.97 -13.49 10.98
CA ALA A 340 -13.29 -12.94 11.31
C ALA A 340 -13.17 -11.86 12.40
N GLY A 341 -13.72 -10.68 12.14
CA GLY A 341 -13.65 -9.53 13.06
C GLY A 341 -12.25 -8.91 13.23
N ALA A 342 -11.24 -9.33 12.47
CA ALA A 342 -9.89 -8.79 12.59
C ALA A 342 -9.83 -7.31 12.16
N ASN A 343 -8.93 -6.55 12.78
CA ASN A 343 -8.63 -5.18 12.38
C ASN A 343 -7.47 -5.19 11.38
N LEU A 344 -7.77 -5.02 10.09
CA LEU A 344 -6.83 -4.92 8.97
C LEU A 344 -6.67 -3.46 8.50
N THR A 345 -6.96 -2.47 9.35
CA THR A 345 -6.79 -1.06 8.99
C THR A 345 -5.34 -0.78 8.61
N GLU A 346 -5.12 -0.22 7.42
CA GLU A 346 -3.79 0.14 6.89
C GLU A 346 -2.80 -1.04 6.82
N VAL A 347 -3.30 -2.28 6.76
CA VAL A 347 -2.45 -3.46 6.56
C VAL A 347 -1.77 -3.42 5.19
N ASN A 348 -0.52 -3.88 5.10
CA ASN A 348 0.07 -4.20 3.80
C ASN A 348 -0.08 -5.69 3.49
N ALA A 349 -0.93 -6.03 2.52
CA ALA A 349 -1.27 -7.38 2.09
C ALA A 349 -0.97 -7.66 0.60
N VAL A 350 -0.05 -6.88 0.01
CA VAL A 350 0.46 -7.12 -1.34
C VAL A 350 1.05 -8.53 -1.46
N ASN A 351 0.66 -9.26 -2.51
CA ASN A 351 1.07 -10.65 -2.77
C ASN A 351 0.75 -11.63 -1.62
N ALA A 352 -0.15 -11.27 -0.72
CA ALA A 352 -0.65 -12.19 0.31
C ALA A 352 -1.62 -13.20 -0.32
N ASP A 353 -1.59 -14.42 0.18
CA ASP A 353 -2.46 -15.50 -0.27
C ASP A 353 -3.57 -15.72 0.76
N LEU A 354 -4.75 -15.16 0.51
CA LEU A 354 -5.93 -15.19 1.38
C LEU A 354 -7.00 -16.20 0.88
N ARG A 355 -6.64 -17.13 -0.01
CA ARG A 355 -7.61 -18.06 -0.58
C ARG A 355 -8.31 -18.88 0.49
N HIS A 356 -9.63 -19.00 0.39
CA HIS A 356 -10.47 -19.66 1.40
C HIS A 356 -10.38 -19.09 2.83
N ALA A 357 -9.79 -17.91 3.04
CA ALA A 357 -9.76 -17.28 4.35
C ALA A 357 -11.15 -16.75 4.73
N THR A 358 -11.45 -16.71 6.02
CA THR A 358 -12.69 -16.12 6.54
C THR A 358 -12.45 -14.66 6.92
N LEU A 359 -13.11 -13.71 6.25
CA LEU A 359 -12.99 -12.27 6.50
C LEU A 359 -14.27 -11.62 7.09
N THR A 360 -15.27 -12.41 7.44
CA THR A 360 -16.55 -11.91 7.97
C THR A 360 -16.35 -10.98 9.18
N GLY A 361 -16.84 -9.76 9.06
CA GLY A 361 -16.77 -8.71 10.07
C GLY A 361 -15.40 -8.04 10.22
N ALA A 362 -14.42 -8.36 9.38
CA ALA A 362 -13.12 -7.69 9.40
C ALA A 362 -13.24 -6.20 8.99
N CYS A 363 -12.37 -5.37 9.54
CA CYS A 363 -12.22 -3.97 9.12
C CYS A 363 -11.04 -3.86 8.15
N VAL A 364 -11.28 -3.42 6.92
CA VAL A 364 -10.29 -3.33 5.83
C VAL A 364 -10.05 -1.88 5.40
N GLU A 365 -10.23 -0.93 6.32
CA GLU A 365 -9.99 0.50 6.07
C GLU A 365 -8.57 0.73 5.56
N ASN A 366 -8.43 1.26 4.35
CA ASN A 366 -7.15 1.57 3.73
C ASN A 366 -6.15 0.40 3.72
N TRP A 367 -6.62 -0.85 3.73
CA TRP A 367 -5.72 -1.97 3.53
C TRP A 367 -5.09 -1.89 2.13
N ASN A 368 -3.80 -2.17 2.04
CA ASN A 368 -3.04 -2.11 0.81
C ASN A 368 -2.96 -3.50 0.19
N ILE A 369 -3.64 -3.68 -0.92
CA ILE A 369 -3.69 -4.90 -1.73
C ILE A 369 -3.53 -4.51 -3.21
N ASP A 370 -3.09 -5.44 -4.04
CA ASP A 370 -2.93 -5.24 -5.49
C ASP A 370 -3.38 -6.49 -6.27
N ALA A 371 -3.19 -6.49 -7.59
CA ALA A 371 -3.53 -7.61 -8.45
C ALA A 371 -2.77 -8.92 -8.12
N THR A 372 -1.72 -8.87 -7.29
CA THR A 372 -0.98 -10.06 -6.84
C THR A 372 -1.55 -10.66 -5.56
N THR A 373 -2.42 -9.93 -4.84
CA THR A 373 -3.12 -10.45 -3.66
C THR A 373 -4.19 -11.45 -4.08
N GLN A 374 -4.11 -12.69 -3.59
CA GLN A 374 -5.06 -13.75 -3.96
C GLN A 374 -6.25 -13.76 -3.01
N LEU A 375 -7.43 -13.43 -3.52
CA LEU A 375 -8.70 -13.35 -2.78
C LEU A 375 -9.73 -14.40 -3.25
N ASP A 376 -9.29 -15.43 -3.96
CA ASP A 376 -10.18 -16.46 -4.51
C ASP A 376 -10.88 -17.23 -3.38
N GLU A 377 -12.18 -17.42 -3.52
CA GLU A 377 -13.00 -18.21 -2.59
C GLU A 377 -12.92 -17.75 -1.12
N VAL A 378 -12.63 -16.48 -0.86
CA VAL A 378 -12.73 -15.90 0.48
C VAL A 378 -14.16 -16.05 1.00
N ASP A 379 -14.29 -16.59 2.20
CA ASP A 379 -15.57 -16.66 2.92
C ASP A 379 -15.79 -15.35 3.68
N CYS A 380 -16.71 -14.53 3.18
CA CYS A 380 -17.00 -13.24 3.77
C CYS A 380 -18.47 -12.91 3.60
N GLN A 381 -19.21 -12.85 4.70
CA GLN A 381 -20.61 -12.40 4.69
C GLN A 381 -20.71 -10.87 4.66
N TYR A 382 -19.80 -10.17 5.33
CA TYR A 382 -19.71 -8.71 5.33
C TYR A 382 -18.35 -8.22 5.84
N ILE A 383 -18.00 -6.97 5.54
CA ILE A 383 -16.81 -6.27 6.05
C ILE A 383 -17.17 -4.85 6.50
N TYR A 384 -16.21 -4.15 7.11
CA TYR A 384 -16.27 -2.72 7.39
C TYR A 384 -15.17 -1.97 6.64
N LEU A 385 -15.53 -0.90 5.93
CA LEU A 385 -14.56 -0.05 5.22
C LEU A 385 -13.98 1.06 6.09
N LEU A 386 -14.56 1.32 7.26
CA LEU A 386 -14.06 2.30 8.22
C LEU A 386 -14.02 1.71 9.64
N ASN A 387 -13.02 2.12 10.41
CA ASN A 387 -12.82 1.72 11.78
C ASN A 387 -14.01 2.12 12.68
N GLY A 388 -14.21 1.37 13.75
CA GLY A 388 -15.39 1.48 14.62
C GLY A 388 -16.64 0.87 13.99
N GLN A 389 -16.48 -0.15 13.13
CA GLN A 389 -17.56 -0.88 12.48
C GLN A 389 -18.48 0.02 11.63
N LYS A 390 -17.87 1.00 10.95
CA LYS A 390 -18.56 1.93 10.07
C LYS A 390 -18.44 1.47 8.62
N GLU A 391 -19.38 1.93 7.79
CA GLU A 391 -19.45 1.57 6.37
C GLU A 391 -19.42 0.05 6.13
N ARG A 392 -20.39 -0.66 6.73
CA ARG A 392 -20.58 -2.09 6.46
C ARG A 392 -20.85 -2.32 4.98
N ARG A 393 -20.18 -3.32 4.38
CA ARG A 393 -20.47 -3.82 3.03
C ARG A 393 -20.78 -5.32 3.08
N PRO A 394 -21.87 -5.78 2.44
CA PRO A 394 -22.92 -4.95 1.84
C PRO A 394 -23.65 -4.13 2.95
N SER A 395 -24.26 -3.00 2.58
CA SER A 395 -24.93 -2.12 3.55
C SER A 395 -26.14 -2.80 4.22
N SER A 396 -26.74 -3.76 3.54
CA SER A 396 -27.75 -4.70 4.04
C SER A 396 -27.52 -6.09 3.45
N GLY A 397 -27.99 -7.15 4.12
CA GLY A 397 -27.80 -8.53 3.67
C GLY A 397 -26.36 -9.05 3.88
N GLU A 398 -26.01 -10.08 3.13
CA GLU A 398 -24.71 -10.75 3.13
C GLU A 398 -24.22 -10.90 1.69
N PHE A 399 -22.90 -10.84 1.50
CA PHE A 399 -22.30 -11.15 0.21
C PHE A 399 -22.68 -12.58 -0.21
N GLN A 400 -23.02 -12.74 -1.48
CA GLN A 400 -23.11 -14.06 -2.10
C GLN A 400 -21.70 -14.58 -2.45
N PRO A 401 -21.54 -15.90 -2.66
CA PRO A 401 -20.25 -16.48 -3.02
C PRO A 401 -19.58 -15.74 -4.18
N GLY A 402 -18.36 -15.24 -3.96
CA GLY A 402 -17.55 -14.51 -4.94
C GLY A 402 -17.85 -13.01 -5.07
N GLU A 403 -18.90 -12.46 -4.44
CA GLU A 403 -19.17 -11.01 -4.49
C GLU A 403 -18.09 -10.19 -3.77
N PHE A 404 -17.56 -10.70 -2.67
CA PHE A 404 -16.44 -10.08 -1.97
C PHE A 404 -15.23 -9.92 -2.90
N THR A 405 -14.82 -11.00 -3.57
CA THR A 405 -13.67 -10.99 -4.48
C THR A 405 -13.90 -10.00 -5.62
N LYS A 406 -15.11 -9.95 -6.18
CA LYS A 406 -15.48 -8.97 -7.21
C LYS A 406 -15.32 -7.54 -6.72
N LEU A 407 -15.81 -7.20 -5.52
CA LEU A 407 -15.70 -5.85 -4.95
C LEU A 407 -14.25 -5.32 -4.97
N PHE A 408 -13.27 -6.17 -4.71
CA PHE A 408 -11.86 -5.80 -4.71
C PHE A 408 -11.19 -5.95 -6.08
N ALA A 409 -11.62 -6.89 -6.93
CA ALA A 409 -11.16 -7.00 -8.33
C ALA A 409 -11.51 -5.73 -9.13
N GLU A 410 -12.71 -5.18 -8.92
CA GLU A 410 -13.14 -3.92 -9.55
C GLU A 410 -12.24 -2.72 -9.22
N MET A 411 -11.45 -2.76 -8.14
CA MET A 411 -10.53 -1.69 -7.82
C MET A 411 -9.21 -1.77 -8.59
N PHE A 412 -8.81 -2.96 -9.04
CA PHE A 412 -7.55 -3.14 -9.77
C PHE A 412 -7.75 -3.06 -11.27
N ASP A 413 -8.85 -3.58 -11.79
CA ASP A 413 -8.99 -3.76 -13.23
C ASP A 413 -9.58 -2.52 -13.93
N THR A 414 -9.50 -1.33 -13.33
CA THR A 414 -10.09 -0.12 -13.91
C THR A 414 -9.05 0.97 -14.20
N VAL A 415 -9.20 1.62 -15.35
CA VAL A 415 -8.59 2.92 -15.65
C VAL A 415 -9.64 4.01 -15.43
N ASP A 416 -9.32 4.95 -14.55
CA ASP A 416 -10.16 6.13 -14.29
C ASP A 416 -9.87 7.20 -15.36
N LEU A 417 -10.85 7.48 -16.22
CA LEU A 417 -10.79 8.54 -17.22
C LEU A 417 -11.53 9.77 -16.67
N ILE A 418 -10.80 10.87 -16.45
CA ILE A 418 -11.32 12.07 -15.80
C ILE A 418 -11.54 13.19 -16.82
N PHE A 419 -12.78 13.63 -16.96
CA PHE A 419 -13.17 14.72 -17.85
C PHE A 419 -13.64 15.91 -17.02
N ARG A 420 -13.05 17.08 -17.24
CA ARG A 420 -13.30 18.27 -16.40
C ARG A 420 -14.39 19.21 -16.95
N ASN A 421 -14.78 19.07 -18.21
CA ASN A 421 -15.72 19.95 -18.91
C ASN A 421 -16.85 19.15 -19.59
N GLY A 422 -17.34 18.11 -18.93
CA GLY A 422 -18.22 17.13 -19.55
C GLY A 422 -17.50 16.20 -20.55
N VAL A 423 -18.25 15.27 -21.15
CA VAL A 423 -17.73 14.27 -22.09
C VAL A 423 -18.44 14.41 -23.43
N ASP A 424 -17.68 14.55 -24.52
CA ASP A 424 -18.23 14.36 -25.86
C ASP A 424 -18.29 12.86 -26.15
N TRP A 425 -19.49 12.30 -26.11
CA TRP A 425 -19.67 10.86 -26.24
C TRP A 425 -19.33 10.30 -27.63
N LYS A 426 -19.33 11.13 -28.69
CA LYS A 426 -18.88 10.68 -30.02
C LYS A 426 -17.37 10.55 -30.04
N ALA A 427 -16.65 11.56 -29.54
CA ALA A 427 -15.20 11.50 -29.40
C ALA A 427 -14.77 10.36 -28.46
N PHE A 428 -15.51 10.17 -27.36
CA PHE A 428 -15.27 9.12 -26.38
C PHE A 428 -15.36 7.71 -27.00
N ILE A 429 -16.47 7.39 -27.67
CA ILE A 429 -16.67 6.07 -28.27
C ILE A 429 -15.64 5.81 -29.38
N ALA A 430 -15.33 6.82 -30.19
CA ALA A 430 -14.32 6.71 -31.24
C ALA A 430 -12.92 6.45 -30.65
N ALA A 431 -12.55 7.17 -29.60
CA ALA A 431 -11.27 6.97 -28.90
C ALA A 431 -11.21 5.59 -28.23
N LEU A 432 -12.27 5.16 -27.55
CA LEU A 432 -12.32 3.84 -26.91
C LEU A 432 -12.14 2.71 -27.93
N LYS A 433 -12.80 2.81 -29.08
CA LYS A 433 -12.68 1.83 -30.16
C LYS A 433 -11.27 1.82 -30.77
N GLU A 434 -10.67 2.98 -30.95
CA GLU A 434 -9.30 3.10 -31.48
C GLU A 434 -8.29 2.46 -30.53
N VAL A 435 -8.42 2.68 -29.22
CA VAL A 435 -7.54 2.05 -28.22
C VAL A 435 -7.74 0.53 -28.19
N GLN A 436 -8.98 0.02 -28.34
CA GLN A 436 -9.21 -1.42 -28.47
C GLN A 436 -8.45 -2.00 -29.67
N VAL A 437 -8.53 -1.35 -30.84
CA VAL A 437 -7.83 -1.80 -32.05
C VAL A 437 -6.30 -1.73 -31.89
N GLN A 438 -5.78 -0.66 -31.27
CA GLN A 438 -4.34 -0.48 -31.04
C GLN A 438 -3.75 -1.48 -30.04
N ASN A 439 -4.59 -2.11 -29.22
CA ASN A 439 -4.19 -3.10 -28.24
C ASN A 439 -4.80 -4.48 -28.54
N GLU A 440 -4.75 -4.92 -29.81
CA GLU A 440 -5.14 -6.30 -30.21
C GLU A 440 -6.58 -6.70 -29.81
N ASP A 441 -7.53 -5.78 -29.92
CA ASP A 441 -8.92 -5.97 -29.50
C ASP A 441 -9.06 -6.30 -27.99
N THR A 442 -8.16 -5.77 -27.17
CA THR A 442 -8.25 -5.86 -25.70
C THR A 442 -9.65 -5.42 -25.24
N PRO A 443 -10.39 -6.25 -24.50
CA PRO A 443 -11.77 -5.95 -24.13
C PRO A 443 -11.83 -4.82 -23.10
N LEU A 444 -11.96 -3.58 -23.57
CA LEU A 444 -12.24 -2.40 -22.75
C LEU A 444 -13.75 -2.26 -22.55
N GLN A 445 -14.22 -2.23 -21.30
CA GLN A 445 -15.65 -2.10 -21.00
C GLN A 445 -15.90 -0.94 -20.03
N VAL A 446 -16.85 -0.06 -20.33
CA VAL A 446 -17.24 0.99 -19.38
C VAL A 446 -17.99 0.34 -18.23
N GLN A 447 -17.43 0.45 -17.03
CA GLN A 447 -17.98 -0.16 -15.82
C GLN A 447 -18.87 0.80 -15.04
N SER A 448 -18.44 2.06 -14.88
CA SER A 448 -19.25 3.08 -14.24
C SER A 448 -18.97 4.47 -14.80
N ILE A 449 -19.98 5.33 -14.75
CA ILE A 449 -19.89 6.75 -15.07
C ILE A 449 -20.37 7.50 -13.83
N ALA A 450 -19.48 8.29 -13.23
CA ALA A 450 -19.76 9.04 -12.02
C ALA A 450 -19.62 10.55 -12.28
N ASN A 451 -20.69 11.31 -12.05
CA ASN A 451 -20.61 12.76 -11.98
C ASN A 451 -20.11 13.16 -10.58
N LYS A 452 -18.98 13.86 -10.52
CA LYS A 452 -18.33 14.29 -9.27
C LYS A 452 -18.67 15.74 -8.87
N GLY A 453 -19.56 16.41 -9.61
CA GLY A 453 -19.84 17.84 -9.44
C GLY A 453 -18.88 18.71 -10.25
N ASP A 454 -19.19 20.00 -10.36
CA ASP A 454 -18.36 21.01 -11.04
C ASP A 454 -17.99 20.68 -12.50
N GLY A 455 -18.87 19.97 -13.23
CA GLY A 455 -18.61 19.54 -14.61
C GLY A 455 -17.63 18.36 -14.74
N VAL A 456 -17.17 17.80 -13.62
CA VAL A 456 -16.24 16.67 -13.59
C VAL A 456 -16.98 15.34 -13.72
N ILE A 457 -16.66 14.59 -14.77
CA ILE A 457 -17.17 13.23 -15.00
C ILE A 457 -15.99 12.26 -14.95
N VAL A 458 -16.13 11.20 -14.15
CA VAL A 458 -15.16 10.10 -14.08
C VAL A 458 -15.80 8.88 -14.72
N VAL A 459 -15.18 8.37 -15.78
CA VAL A 459 -15.57 7.13 -16.44
C VAL A 459 -14.57 6.05 -16.07
N LYS A 460 -15.03 5.03 -15.35
CA LYS A 460 -14.22 3.85 -15.03
C LYS A 460 -14.33 2.84 -16.14
N VAL A 461 -13.20 2.51 -16.77
CA VAL A 461 -13.13 1.54 -17.85
C VAL A 461 -12.38 0.31 -17.35
N HIS A 462 -13.03 -0.85 -17.40
CA HIS A 462 -12.41 -2.14 -17.13
C HIS A 462 -11.34 -2.45 -18.18
N VAL A 463 -10.17 -2.90 -17.72
CA VAL A 463 -9.00 -3.27 -18.49
C VAL A 463 -8.46 -4.60 -17.93
N PRO A 464 -8.08 -5.58 -18.76
CA PRO A 464 -7.52 -6.83 -18.27
C PRO A 464 -6.29 -6.63 -17.37
N PRO A 465 -6.09 -7.49 -16.35
CA PRO A 465 -5.11 -7.30 -15.28
C PRO A 465 -3.65 -7.20 -15.76
N ASP A 466 -3.30 -7.87 -16.87
CA ASP A 466 -1.94 -7.89 -17.44
C ASP A 466 -1.63 -6.68 -18.35
N THR A 467 -2.56 -5.73 -18.47
CA THR A 467 -2.43 -4.59 -19.38
C THR A 467 -1.74 -3.41 -18.71
N ASP A 468 -0.87 -2.71 -19.45
CA ASP A 468 -0.30 -1.44 -19.00
C ASP A 468 -1.38 -0.34 -18.98
N LYS A 469 -1.92 -0.08 -17.78
CA LYS A 469 -2.99 0.89 -17.53
C LYS A 469 -2.57 2.32 -17.86
N GLU A 470 -1.31 2.66 -17.64
CA GLU A 470 -0.78 3.99 -17.95
C GLU A 470 -0.73 4.19 -19.46
N LYS A 471 -0.25 3.17 -20.19
CA LYS A 471 -0.28 3.16 -21.66
C LYS A 471 -1.71 3.34 -22.19
N ILE A 472 -2.67 2.56 -21.69
CA ILE A 472 -4.09 2.65 -22.09
C ILE A 472 -4.65 4.05 -21.80
N HIS A 473 -4.36 4.62 -20.64
CA HIS A 473 -4.81 5.96 -20.27
C HIS A 473 -4.23 7.03 -21.23
N GLN A 474 -2.95 6.95 -21.55
CA GLN A 474 -2.28 7.88 -22.46
C GLN A 474 -2.80 7.79 -23.90
N GLU A 475 -2.90 6.57 -24.44
CA GLU A 475 -3.43 6.32 -25.79
C GLU A 475 -4.89 6.79 -25.89
N PHE A 476 -5.70 6.50 -24.88
CA PHE A 476 -7.08 6.97 -24.82
C PHE A 476 -7.14 8.50 -24.86
N ASN A 477 -6.39 9.19 -23.99
CA ASN A 477 -6.41 10.64 -23.93
C ASN A 477 -5.96 11.27 -25.25
N GLN A 478 -4.92 10.72 -25.89
CA GLN A 478 -4.43 11.21 -27.17
C GLN A 478 -5.50 11.03 -28.26
N ASN A 479 -6.06 9.84 -28.39
CA ASN A 479 -7.10 9.54 -29.36
C ASN A 479 -8.36 10.39 -29.12
N TYR A 480 -8.75 10.61 -27.85
CA TYR A 480 -9.88 11.47 -27.50
C TYR A 480 -9.68 12.90 -27.96
N GLN A 481 -8.50 13.49 -27.72
CA GLN A 481 -8.20 14.86 -28.16
C GLN A 481 -8.19 14.98 -29.68
N LEU A 482 -7.67 13.98 -30.39
CA LEU A 482 -7.68 13.95 -31.86
C LEU A 482 -9.12 13.89 -32.40
N GLN A 483 -9.96 13.01 -31.85
CA GLN A 483 -11.35 12.88 -32.27
C GLN A 483 -12.18 14.12 -31.93
N LEU A 484 -11.96 14.71 -30.75
CA LEU A 484 -12.62 15.95 -30.36
C LEU A 484 -12.28 17.10 -31.32
N ALA A 485 -10.99 17.27 -31.65
CA ALA A 485 -10.55 18.29 -32.60
C ALA A 485 -11.11 18.06 -34.02
N ALA A 486 -11.19 16.81 -34.46
CA ALA A 486 -11.79 16.47 -35.76
C ALA A 486 -13.28 16.81 -35.82
N ILE A 487 -14.02 16.50 -34.75
CA ILE A 487 -15.44 16.84 -34.61
C ILE A 487 -15.64 18.36 -34.58
N GLU A 488 -14.83 19.09 -33.81
CA GLU A 488 -14.86 20.56 -33.77
C GLU A 488 -14.56 21.19 -35.15
N ALA A 489 -13.60 20.63 -35.89
CA ALA A 489 -13.26 21.09 -37.23
C ALA A 489 -14.41 20.86 -38.21
N GLN A 490 -15.12 19.72 -38.12
CA GLN A 490 -16.30 19.45 -38.92
C GLN A 490 -17.44 20.42 -38.60
N TYR A 491 -17.71 20.68 -37.32
CA TYR A 491 -18.71 21.67 -36.94
C TYR A 491 -18.36 23.07 -37.43
N LYS A 492 -17.10 23.49 -37.29
CA LYS A 492 -16.63 24.77 -37.83
C LYS A 492 -16.83 24.85 -39.33
N ALA A 493 -16.43 23.82 -40.08
CA ALA A 493 -16.60 23.78 -41.54
C ALA A 493 -18.09 23.86 -41.94
N GLN A 494 -18.98 23.16 -41.24
CA GLN A 494 -20.43 23.26 -41.46
C GLN A 494 -20.96 24.66 -41.15
N LEU A 495 -20.49 25.28 -40.07
CA LEU A 495 -20.88 26.63 -39.69
C LEU A 495 -20.43 27.64 -40.75
N THR A 496 -19.19 27.56 -41.21
CA THR A 496 -18.66 28.43 -42.28
C THR A 496 -19.37 28.21 -43.61
N ALA A 497 -19.72 26.96 -43.95
CA ALA A 497 -20.51 26.66 -45.13
C ALA A 497 -21.91 27.30 -45.04
N LYS A 498 -22.55 27.25 -43.86
CA LYS A 498 -23.83 27.91 -43.61
C LYS A 498 -23.74 29.44 -43.63
N GLU A 499 -22.68 30.01 -43.08
CA GLU A 499 -22.41 31.46 -43.17
C GLU A 499 -22.21 31.92 -44.62
N THR A 500 -21.52 31.12 -45.43
CA THR A 500 -21.32 31.39 -46.86
C THR A 500 -22.64 31.32 -47.62
N GLU A 501 -23.48 30.33 -47.31
CA GLU A 501 -24.83 30.21 -47.87
C GLU A 501 -25.68 31.45 -47.54
N ILE A 502 -25.68 31.89 -46.28
CA ILE A 502 -26.36 33.12 -45.84
C ILE A 502 -25.83 34.36 -46.58
N ALA A 503 -24.52 34.46 -46.78
CA ALA A 503 -23.91 35.57 -47.50
C ALA A 503 -24.34 35.62 -48.97
N ILE A 504 -24.43 34.46 -49.65
CA ILE A 504 -24.94 34.36 -51.03
C ILE A 504 -26.39 34.82 -51.09
N TYR A 505 -27.26 34.37 -50.18
CA TYR A 505 -28.65 34.82 -50.12
C TYR A 505 -28.77 36.33 -49.89
N ARG A 506 -27.93 36.90 -49.03
CA ARG A 506 -27.89 38.35 -48.80
C ARG A 506 -27.48 39.10 -50.07
N GLN A 507 -26.47 38.61 -50.79
CA GLN A 507 -26.02 39.24 -52.04
C GLN A 507 -27.10 39.18 -53.14
N GLN A 508 -27.76 38.03 -53.31
CA GLN A 508 -28.87 37.91 -54.27
C GLN A 508 -30.00 38.89 -53.97
N SER A 509 -30.30 39.13 -52.69
CA SER A 509 -31.29 40.14 -52.28
C SER A 509 -30.87 41.56 -52.66
N VAL A 510 -29.58 41.89 -52.52
CA VAL A 510 -29.01 43.18 -52.94
C VAL A 510 -29.08 43.34 -54.47
N ASP A 511 -28.65 42.34 -55.23
CA ASP A 511 -28.66 42.37 -56.70
C ASP A 511 -30.09 42.52 -57.24
N MET A 512 -31.07 41.85 -56.62
CA MET A 512 -32.48 41.97 -56.97
C MET A 512 -33.04 43.38 -56.70
N MET A 513 -32.59 44.04 -55.63
CA MET A 513 -32.93 45.44 -55.35
C MET A 513 -32.30 46.40 -56.37
N GLU A 514 -31.10 46.10 -56.87
CA GLU A 514 -30.43 46.87 -57.91
C GLU A 514 -31.11 46.72 -59.28
N ILE A 515 -31.55 45.50 -59.65
CA ILE A 515 -32.40 45.22 -60.81
C ILE A 515 -33.71 46.00 -60.72
N THR A 516 -34.32 46.06 -59.53
CA THR A 516 -35.56 46.81 -59.31
C THR A 516 -35.34 48.32 -59.52
N LYS A 517 -34.22 48.87 -59.05
CA LYS A 517 -33.84 50.28 -59.29
C LYS A 517 -33.57 50.57 -60.78
N THR A 518 -32.95 49.64 -61.52
CA THR A 518 -32.71 49.81 -62.96
C THR A 518 -34.00 49.71 -63.77
N LEU A 519 -34.95 48.88 -63.36
CA LEU A 519 -36.29 48.80 -63.97
C LEU A 519 -37.13 50.05 -63.68
N ALA A 520 -37.01 50.63 -62.48
CA ALA A 520 -37.73 51.85 -62.09
C ALA A 520 -37.26 53.12 -62.86
N ASN A 521 -36.04 53.11 -63.41
CA ASN A 521 -35.48 54.25 -64.17
C ASN A 521 -35.78 54.23 -65.68
N ARG A 522 -36.64 53.32 -66.17
CA ARG A 522 -37.12 53.36 -67.56
C ARG A 522 -38.44 54.13 -67.65
N PRO A 523 -38.56 55.18 -68.50
CA PRO A 523 -39.83 55.88 -68.66
C PRO A 523 -40.88 54.97 -69.32
N ILE A 524 -41.99 54.76 -68.64
CA ILE A 524 -43.15 54.00 -69.13
C ILE A 524 -44.04 54.98 -69.93
N HIS A 525 -44.30 54.69 -71.20
CA HIS A 525 -45.36 55.34 -71.99
C HIS A 525 -46.62 54.48 -71.92
N VAL A 526 -47.69 55.03 -71.37
CA VAL A 526 -49.03 54.41 -71.35
C VAL A 526 -50.00 55.34 -72.07
N GLU A 527 -50.48 54.92 -73.24
CA GLU A 527 -51.66 55.51 -73.89
C GLU A 527 -52.93 54.99 -73.20
N ALA A 528 -53.69 55.91 -72.60
CA ALA A 528 -54.95 55.60 -71.94
C ALA A 528 -56.11 55.62 -72.95
N LYS A 529 -56.81 54.48 -73.10
CA LYS A 529 -58.12 54.42 -73.73
C LYS A 529 -59.16 54.08 -72.65
N ALA A 530 -59.98 55.06 -72.30
CA ALA A 530 -61.04 54.92 -71.32
C ALA A 530 -62.24 54.15 -71.92
N MET A 531 -62.77 53.18 -71.18
CA MET A 531 -64.16 52.76 -71.32
C MET A 531 -64.69 52.25 -69.96
N SER A 532 -65.87 52.73 -69.61
CA SER A 532 -66.58 52.52 -68.35
C SER A 532 -67.43 51.25 -68.39
N HIS A 533 -67.48 50.46 -67.31
CA HIS A 533 -68.74 50.04 -66.69
C HIS A 533 -68.55 49.23 -65.39
N SER A 534 -69.30 49.68 -64.37
CA SER A 534 -70.03 48.98 -63.27
C SER A 534 -69.77 47.52 -62.88
N ASN A 535 -69.94 47.34 -61.55
CA ASN A 535 -70.34 46.17 -60.76
C ASN A 535 -69.26 45.17 -60.28
N ASP A 536 -69.01 45.28 -58.97
CA ASP A 536 -69.29 44.29 -57.91
C ASP A 536 -68.81 42.84 -58.07
N SER A 537 -68.42 42.26 -56.93
CA SER A 537 -67.98 40.88 -56.69
C SER A 537 -66.46 40.61 -56.81
N SER A 538 -65.76 40.70 -55.68
CA SER A 538 -64.48 40.00 -55.48
C SER A 538 -64.76 38.56 -55.01
N PRO A 539 -64.36 37.51 -55.75
CA PRO A 539 -64.29 36.17 -55.18
C PRO A 539 -62.93 35.96 -54.52
N ASN A 540 -62.98 35.43 -53.30
CA ASN A 540 -61.89 34.77 -52.60
C ASN A 540 -61.16 33.77 -53.52
N ILE A 541 -59.83 33.89 -53.60
CA ILE A 541 -58.97 32.79 -54.03
C ILE A 541 -58.11 32.40 -52.84
N THR A 542 -58.45 31.25 -52.26
CA THR A 542 -57.63 30.49 -51.33
C THR A 542 -56.56 29.74 -52.11
N ILE A 543 -55.30 29.88 -51.71
CA ILE A 543 -54.24 28.91 -52.04
C ILE A 543 -54.04 28.05 -50.80
N ARG A 544 -54.41 26.78 -50.90
CA ARG A 544 -54.09 25.73 -49.94
C ARG A 544 -52.78 25.05 -50.34
N ASP A 545 -51.91 24.95 -49.34
CA ASP A 545 -51.07 23.81 -48.98
C ASP A 545 -50.10 23.23 -50.01
N ILE A 546 -48.83 23.58 -49.84
CA ILE A 546 -47.72 22.63 -50.04
C ILE A 546 -46.93 22.57 -48.73
N ASN A 547 -47.05 21.41 -48.07
CA ASN A 547 -46.32 21.00 -46.89
C ASN A 547 -44.80 21.14 -47.09
N ASN A 548 -44.18 22.00 -46.28
CA ASN A 548 -42.80 21.86 -45.86
C ASN A 548 -42.78 22.02 -44.34
N SER A 549 -42.56 20.93 -43.62
CA SER A 549 -42.57 20.87 -42.15
C SER A 549 -41.30 21.50 -41.57
N ALA A 550 -41.09 22.78 -41.86
CA ALA A 550 -40.24 23.65 -41.07
C ALA A 550 -41.19 24.50 -40.23
N VAL A 551 -41.06 24.44 -38.90
CA VAL A 551 -41.83 25.27 -37.98
C VAL A 551 -41.49 26.74 -38.28
N ASN A 552 -42.38 27.42 -39.02
CA ASN A 552 -42.21 28.84 -39.34
C ASN A 552 -42.56 29.67 -38.10
N PHE A 553 -41.63 29.73 -37.16
CA PHE A 553 -41.83 30.38 -35.86
C PHE A 553 -42.25 31.85 -36.01
N GLY A 554 -41.76 32.55 -37.03
CA GLY A 554 -42.16 33.94 -37.32
C GLY A 554 -43.63 34.08 -37.69
N GLU A 555 -44.20 33.12 -38.42
CA GLU A 555 -45.64 33.10 -38.75
C GLU A 555 -46.49 32.80 -37.51
N ILE A 556 -46.06 31.87 -36.66
CA ILE A 556 -46.73 31.54 -35.40
C ILE A 556 -46.75 32.75 -34.46
N ILE A 557 -45.64 33.47 -34.34
CA ILE A 557 -45.55 34.69 -33.54
C ILE A 557 -46.41 35.82 -34.12
N GLY A 558 -46.42 35.99 -35.43
CA GLY A 558 -47.32 36.93 -36.11
C GLY A 558 -48.78 36.66 -35.79
N ASP A 559 -49.18 35.38 -35.84
CA ASP A 559 -50.50 34.90 -35.49
C ASP A 559 -50.88 35.15 -34.02
N VAL A 560 -49.96 34.86 -33.10
CA VAL A 560 -50.12 35.10 -31.66
C VAL A 560 -50.32 36.59 -31.41
N THR A 561 -49.48 37.43 -32.01
CA THR A 561 -49.53 38.89 -31.88
C THR A 561 -50.83 39.45 -32.42
N ASN A 562 -51.30 38.96 -33.57
CA ASN A 562 -52.59 39.33 -34.14
C ASN A 562 -53.75 38.96 -33.21
N THR A 563 -53.71 37.75 -32.62
CA THR A 563 -54.74 37.27 -31.68
C THR A 563 -54.77 38.11 -30.40
N ILE A 564 -53.60 38.46 -29.86
CA ILE A 564 -53.48 39.36 -28.69
C ILE A 564 -54.00 40.76 -29.02
N ASN A 565 -53.75 41.25 -30.24
CA ASN A 565 -54.20 42.57 -30.65
C ASN A 565 -55.71 42.68 -30.82
N GLN A 566 -56.40 41.57 -31.08
CA GLN A 566 -57.86 41.48 -31.17
C GLN A 566 -58.57 41.49 -29.81
N ILE A 567 -57.82 41.43 -28.68
CA ILE A 567 -58.40 41.66 -27.35
C ILE A 567 -58.83 43.13 -27.26
N ALA A 568 -60.11 43.38 -27.01
CA ALA A 568 -60.69 44.72 -26.89
C ALA A 568 -60.14 45.44 -25.64
N ALA A 569 -59.04 46.18 -25.83
CA ALA A 569 -58.35 46.91 -24.76
C ALA A 569 -59.21 48.04 -24.15
N ASP A 570 -60.19 48.52 -24.91
CA ASP A 570 -61.04 49.67 -24.60
C ASP A 570 -62.21 49.30 -23.66
N ALA A 571 -62.42 48.00 -23.40
CA ALA A 571 -63.57 47.47 -22.68
C ALA A 571 -63.36 47.33 -21.16
N SER A 572 -62.11 47.21 -20.67
CA SER A 572 -61.80 47.09 -19.23
C SER A 572 -60.29 47.27 -18.95
N PRO A 573 -59.88 47.87 -17.81
CA PRO A 573 -58.48 47.90 -17.37
C PRO A 573 -57.82 46.52 -17.32
N GLU A 574 -58.60 45.47 -17.04
CA GLU A 574 -58.12 44.08 -16.97
C GLU A 574 -57.72 43.54 -18.35
N ASN A 575 -58.44 43.93 -19.41
CA ASN A 575 -58.10 43.54 -20.79
C ASN A 575 -56.83 44.25 -21.29
N ALA A 576 -56.62 45.51 -20.89
CA ALA A 576 -55.39 46.23 -21.19
C ALA A 576 -54.18 45.60 -20.47
N GLN A 577 -54.36 45.20 -19.20
CA GLN A 577 -53.34 44.51 -18.41
C GLN A 577 -53.03 43.12 -18.98
N LEU A 578 -54.06 42.35 -19.34
CA LEU A 578 -53.91 41.03 -19.97
C LEU A 578 -53.14 41.11 -21.29
N LYS A 579 -53.49 42.08 -22.14
CA LYS A 579 -52.80 42.31 -23.41
C LYS A 579 -51.30 42.58 -23.21
N ALA A 580 -50.95 43.43 -22.25
CA ALA A 580 -49.55 43.74 -21.93
C ALA A 580 -48.78 42.50 -21.43
N LEU A 581 -49.40 41.69 -20.55
CA LEU A 581 -48.77 40.47 -20.00
C LEU A 581 -48.55 39.39 -21.08
N LEU A 582 -49.51 39.22 -22.00
CA LEU A 582 -49.38 38.27 -23.10
C LEU A 582 -48.30 38.71 -24.11
N GLN A 583 -48.15 40.02 -24.35
CA GLN A 583 -47.05 40.56 -25.16
C GLN A 583 -45.69 40.35 -24.51
N GLU A 584 -45.57 40.57 -23.19
CA GLU A 584 -44.34 40.32 -22.41
C GLU A 584 -43.94 38.83 -22.47
N LEU A 585 -44.91 37.91 -22.32
CA LEU A 585 -44.68 36.47 -22.46
C LEU A 585 -44.25 36.08 -23.88
N THR A 586 -44.91 36.63 -24.91
CA THR A 586 -44.57 36.35 -26.32
C THR A 586 -43.14 36.78 -26.62
N GLN A 587 -42.75 37.99 -26.19
CA GLN A 587 -41.40 38.50 -26.36
C GLN A 587 -40.36 37.66 -25.60
N ALA A 588 -40.68 37.23 -24.38
CA ALA A 588 -39.80 36.39 -23.59
C ALA A 588 -39.55 35.03 -24.25
N ILE A 589 -40.56 34.42 -24.88
CA ILE A 589 -40.43 33.16 -25.63
C ILE A 589 -39.54 33.34 -26.86
N GLU A 590 -39.68 34.46 -27.60
CA GLU A 590 -38.87 34.73 -28.80
C GLU A 590 -37.37 34.80 -28.49
N ILE A 591 -37.01 35.54 -27.43
CA ILE A 591 -35.62 35.84 -27.08
C ILE A 591 -34.95 34.79 -26.20
N ASP A 592 -35.70 33.80 -25.68
CA ASP A 592 -35.12 32.77 -24.81
C ASP A 592 -34.15 31.87 -25.58
N SER A 593 -32.94 31.68 -25.06
CA SER A 593 -31.88 30.88 -25.70
C SER A 593 -31.88 29.41 -25.29
N HIS A 594 -32.71 29.02 -24.32
CA HIS A 594 -32.74 27.67 -23.75
C HIS A 594 -33.80 26.78 -24.40
N LEU A 595 -34.80 27.36 -25.08
CA LEU A 595 -35.82 26.64 -25.84
C LEU A 595 -35.39 26.43 -27.29
N ASP A 596 -35.64 25.24 -27.83
CA ASP A 596 -35.49 24.98 -29.26
C ASP A 596 -36.67 25.56 -30.10
N ALA A 597 -36.57 25.47 -31.42
CA ALA A 597 -37.58 26.06 -32.32
C ALA A 597 -38.98 25.42 -32.20
N GLU A 598 -39.06 24.14 -31.85
CA GLU A 598 -40.32 23.41 -31.70
C GLU A 598 -40.95 23.72 -30.34
N GLU A 599 -40.15 23.75 -29.28
CA GLU A 599 -40.58 24.15 -27.93
C GLU A 599 -41.04 25.62 -27.90
N LYS A 600 -40.32 26.52 -28.59
CA LYS A 600 -40.74 27.92 -28.75
C LYS A 600 -42.10 28.02 -29.44
N ALA A 601 -42.31 27.27 -30.50
CA ALA A 601 -43.59 27.25 -31.22
C ALA A 601 -44.73 26.69 -30.37
N GLU A 602 -44.47 25.66 -29.56
CA GLU A 602 -45.47 25.10 -28.67
C GLU A 602 -45.83 26.07 -27.54
N ALA A 603 -44.84 26.74 -26.94
CA ALA A 603 -45.04 27.77 -25.93
C ALA A 603 -45.83 28.97 -26.48
N ALA A 604 -45.48 29.46 -27.68
CA ALA A 604 -46.20 30.55 -28.35
C ALA A 604 -47.66 30.16 -28.64
N ASN A 605 -47.92 28.92 -29.06
CA ASN A 605 -49.28 28.41 -29.26
C ASN A 605 -50.10 28.34 -27.96
N GLN A 606 -49.47 28.12 -26.80
CA GLN A 606 -50.18 28.21 -25.52
C GLN A 606 -50.61 29.65 -25.21
N VAL A 607 -49.74 30.64 -25.47
CA VAL A 607 -50.08 32.06 -25.33
C VAL A 607 -51.27 32.44 -26.23
N LYS A 608 -51.33 31.91 -27.47
CA LYS A 608 -52.48 32.06 -28.38
C LYS A 608 -53.79 31.56 -27.76
N LYS A 609 -53.78 30.38 -27.13
CA LYS A 609 -54.97 29.80 -26.48
C LYS A 609 -55.47 30.64 -25.32
N ILE A 610 -54.56 31.23 -24.55
CA ILE A 610 -54.91 32.16 -23.46
C ILE A 610 -55.57 33.43 -24.05
N ALA A 611 -55.00 33.99 -25.12
CA ALA A 611 -55.57 35.15 -25.81
C ALA A 611 -56.95 34.86 -26.44
N GLN A 612 -57.20 33.63 -26.91
CA GLN A 612 -58.50 33.25 -27.47
C GLN A 612 -59.59 33.10 -26.41
N ALA A 613 -59.24 32.61 -25.22
CA ALA A 613 -60.21 32.48 -24.13
C ALA A 613 -60.69 33.83 -23.60
N SER A 614 -59.84 34.87 -23.64
CA SER A 614 -60.25 36.21 -23.23
C SER A 614 -61.15 36.92 -24.24
N GLN A 615 -61.15 36.50 -25.50
CA GLN A 615 -62.08 37.02 -26.52
C GLN A 615 -63.51 36.48 -26.33
N ASN A 616 -63.67 35.30 -25.75
CA ASN A 616 -64.95 34.64 -25.51
C ASN A 616 -65.03 34.10 -24.07
N PRO A 617 -65.20 34.98 -23.08
CA PRO A 617 -65.11 34.61 -21.66
C PRO A 617 -66.16 33.59 -21.21
N ASP A 618 -67.32 33.55 -21.88
CA ASP A 618 -68.43 32.63 -21.57
C ASP A 618 -68.23 31.20 -22.14
N ASP A 619 -67.21 30.97 -22.97
CA ASP A 619 -66.91 29.63 -23.52
C ASP A 619 -66.11 28.81 -22.51
N ALA A 620 -66.83 27.99 -21.73
CA ALA A 620 -66.24 27.08 -20.74
C ALA A 620 -65.21 26.09 -21.34
N GLY A 621 -65.28 25.78 -22.64
CA GLY A 621 -64.32 24.95 -23.35
C GLY A 621 -63.01 25.68 -23.61
N LEU A 622 -63.06 26.94 -24.02
CA LEU A 622 -61.89 27.80 -24.19
C LEU A 622 -61.24 28.14 -22.85
N GLN A 623 -62.04 28.39 -21.81
CA GLN A 623 -61.55 28.61 -20.45
C GLN A 623 -60.74 27.41 -19.93
N LYS A 624 -61.25 26.18 -20.09
CA LYS A 624 -60.48 24.97 -19.72
C LYS A 624 -59.19 24.81 -20.53
N LYS A 625 -59.16 25.25 -21.79
CA LYS A 625 -57.94 25.22 -22.63
C LYS A 625 -56.93 26.27 -22.17
N ALA A 626 -57.38 27.45 -21.75
CA ALA A 626 -56.52 28.49 -21.20
C ALA A 626 -55.88 28.05 -19.87
N GLN A 627 -56.64 27.42 -18.97
CA GLN A 627 -56.07 26.86 -17.73
C GLN A 627 -54.96 25.84 -18.01
N ARG A 628 -55.17 24.94 -18.98
CA ARG A 628 -54.16 23.97 -19.40
C ARG A 628 -52.94 24.64 -20.02
N ALA A 629 -53.16 25.69 -20.82
CA ALA A 629 -52.09 26.47 -21.42
C ALA A 629 -51.23 27.19 -20.36
N VAL A 630 -51.85 27.74 -19.31
CA VAL A 630 -51.14 28.33 -18.17
C VAL A 630 -50.29 27.29 -17.43
N ASN A 631 -50.87 26.14 -17.07
CA ASN A 631 -50.15 25.07 -16.38
C ASN A 631 -48.95 24.54 -17.20
N PHE A 632 -49.09 24.50 -18.53
CA PHE A 632 -48.01 24.11 -19.43
C PHE A 632 -46.86 25.12 -19.39
N LEU A 633 -47.15 26.43 -19.49
CA LEU A 633 -46.14 27.48 -19.39
C LEU A 633 -45.48 27.50 -18.00
N GLU A 634 -46.21 27.19 -16.94
CA GLU A 634 -45.64 27.04 -15.59
C GLU A 634 -44.67 25.84 -15.50
N THR A 635 -44.98 24.75 -16.20
CA THR A 635 -44.11 23.56 -16.25
C THR A 635 -42.82 23.87 -16.98
N ILE A 636 -42.89 24.58 -18.11
CA ILE A 636 -41.71 25.07 -18.84
C ILE A 636 -40.88 26.00 -17.94
N ALA A 637 -41.51 26.97 -17.27
CA ALA A 637 -40.81 27.89 -16.39
C ALA A 637 -40.06 27.21 -15.23
N LYS A 638 -40.60 26.09 -14.69
CA LYS A 638 -39.94 25.29 -13.64
C LYS A 638 -38.76 24.46 -14.14
N ALA A 639 -38.74 24.11 -15.43
CA ALA A 639 -37.65 23.37 -16.05
C ALA A 639 -36.47 24.29 -16.44
N LEU A 640 -36.72 25.60 -16.55
CA LEU A 640 -35.71 26.60 -16.88
C LEU A 640 -34.99 27.13 -15.62
N GLU A 641 -33.78 27.67 -15.79
CA GLU A 641 -33.07 28.33 -14.69
C GLU A 641 -33.86 29.56 -14.18
N PRO A 642 -33.88 29.82 -12.86
CA PRO A 642 -34.61 30.97 -12.27
C PRO A 642 -34.19 32.35 -12.80
N ALA A 643 -32.99 32.45 -13.37
CA ALA A 643 -32.46 33.67 -13.98
C ALA A 643 -32.90 33.89 -15.44
N SER A 644 -33.55 32.90 -16.08
CA SER A 644 -34.04 33.04 -17.45
C SER A 644 -35.15 34.09 -17.54
N LYS A 645 -35.13 34.89 -18.62
CA LYS A 645 -36.14 35.93 -18.85
C LYS A 645 -37.54 35.33 -18.97
N LEU A 646 -37.66 34.14 -19.55
CA LEU A 646 -38.93 33.43 -19.67
C LEU A 646 -39.45 32.93 -18.31
N ALA A 647 -38.61 32.34 -17.45
CA ALA A 647 -39.07 31.92 -16.11
C ALA A 647 -39.54 33.11 -15.28
N GLN A 648 -38.83 34.25 -15.35
CA GLN A 648 -39.22 35.49 -14.66
C GLN A 648 -40.55 36.06 -15.21
N ALA A 649 -40.71 36.08 -16.53
CA ALA A 649 -41.94 36.54 -17.18
C ALA A 649 -43.14 35.64 -16.79
N CYS A 650 -42.96 34.31 -16.78
CA CYS A 650 -43.99 33.37 -16.36
C CYS A 650 -44.34 33.52 -14.87
N GLN A 651 -43.36 33.65 -13.98
CA GLN A 651 -43.59 33.83 -12.55
C GLN A 651 -44.41 35.10 -12.24
N LYS A 652 -44.19 36.17 -13.00
CA LYS A 652 -44.91 37.44 -12.87
C LYS A 652 -46.28 37.41 -13.53
N ALA A 653 -46.39 36.89 -14.75
CA ALA A 653 -47.58 37.02 -15.58
C ALA A 653 -48.65 35.96 -15.30
N LEU A 654 -48.28 34.69 -15.09
CA LEU A 654 -49.24 33.58 -15.01
C LEU A 654 -50.25 33.72 -13.85
N PRO A 655 -49.86 34.11 -12.62
CA PRO A 655 -50.82 34.30 -11.52
C PRO A 655 -51.83 35.42 -11.80
N ILE A 656 -51.40 36.49 -12.46
CA ILE A 656 -52.27 37.63 -12.80
C ILE A 656 -53.23 37.23 -13.93
N ILE A 657 -52.75 36.49 -14.93
CA ILE A 657 -53.58 35.97 -16.03
C ILE A 657 -54.67 35.04 -15.49
N LEU A 658 -54.36 34.15 -14.54
CA LEU A 658 -55.35 33.29 -13.89
C LEU A 658 -56.43 34.11 -13.16
N GLY A 659 -56.02 35.14 -12.43
CA GLY A 659 -56.94 36.05 -11.75
C GLY A 659 -57.88 36.79 -12.70
N ILE A 660 -57.37 37.26 -13.85
CA ILE A 660 -58.18 37.94 -14.88
C ILE A 660 -59.17 36.97 -15.55
N LEU A 661 -58.80 35.70 -15.73
CA LEU A 661 -59.66 34.68 -16.33
C LEU A 661 -60.63 34.02 -15.34
N GLY A 662 -60.54 34.34 -14.04
CA GLY A 662 -61.46 33.89 -13.00
C GLY A 662 -61.18 32.48 -12.45
N PHE A 663 -59.91 32.05 -12.42
CA PHE A 663 -59.48 30.73 -11.92
C PHE A 663 -58.84 30.75 -10.53
#